data_AF-A0A923QI26-F1
#
_entry.id   AF-A0A923QI26-F1
#
_cell.length_a   1.000
_cell.length_b   1.000
_cell.length_c   1.000
_cell.angle_alpha   90.00
_cell.angle_beta   90.00
_cell.angle_gamma   90.00
#
_symmetry.space_group_name_H-M   'P 1'
#
loop_
_entity.id
_entity.type
_entity.pdbx_description
1 polymer ?
#
loop_
_entity_poly.entity_id
_entity_poly.type
_entity_poly.pdbx_seq_one_letter_code
_entity_poly.pdbx_strand_id
1 'polypeptide(L)'
;AGHEKVIGFDMGGTSTDVSHYAGEFEREFETQVAGVRMRAPMMSIHTVAAGGGSILEFDGSRFRVGPQSAGANPGPASYRRGGPLAVTDANVMVGKIQPRYFPKVFGKQGDEPLDAEAVQVRFSELAGRTGRSAEVVAEGFINIAVQQMANAIKKISVARGYDVTRYTLQCFGGAGGQHACLVADALGMTRVFVHPLAGVLSAYGMGLADQSVIREQAVEVKLSAAALPAIAEKLDALAAVAQGELTRQEVNNGAITMHRRVHVRYEGSDSALIVPFGSLDAIESAFESAYRQRFAFLMQGKGQIVEAVSVEAVVAGDAPVEPRHATHEPREVPRRETVRMYSGGQWHEAALVVREDLRPGDIISGPAIIAEKNATTIVEPGWEAALTALDHLVLDRRAARAVKFAAGTTVDPVQLEVFYNLFMNIAEQMGLQLQNTAYSVNIKERLDFSCALFDAKGNLIANAPHMPVHLGSMGESIKTVVRENAATMQPGDVYALNDPYHGGTHLPDVTVITPVYLEGKPTFYVGSRGHHADIGGTTPGSMPPFSTLIEEEGVQINNVKLVERGVLREAEMVALLKSGKYPSRNPQQNMADLKAQIAANEKGVQELRKMVEQFGLDVVQAYMGHVQDNAEESVRRVITKLKDGSFTLPLDNGAQIQVAIRVDAAARSAEIDFTGTSPQQVNNFNAPTAVCMAAVLYVFRTLVDDDIPLNAGCLKPLKVIIPAGSMLNPNPPASVVAGNVDTSSCITNALYGALGVMAASQCTMNNFTFGNARHQYYETISGGSGAGNGFNGTSVVQTHMTNSRLTDPEVLEFRFPVRLESYDIRQGSGGKGQWTGGNGGVRRVRFLEAMTASILSNGRKHGAFGMAGGEAGQVGINRLVRADGRTEELDHNAQAEMAPGDVFEIHTPGGGGYGKA
;
A
#
# COMPACT_ATOMS: atom_id res chain seq x y z
N ALA A 1 19.84 29.42 -2.76
CA ALA A 1 18.70 30.37 -2.63
C ALA A 1 18.16 30.52 -1.19
N GLY A 2 18.82 29.97 -0.16
CA GLY A 2 18.43 30.18 1.23
C GLY A 2 17.15 29.45 1.66
N HIS A 3 16.80 28.35 0.99
CA HIS A 3 15.63 27.53 1.34
C HIS A 3 16.06 26.36 2.22
N GLU A 4 15.51 26.27 3.43
CA GLU A 4 15.87 25.25 4.42
C GLU A 4 14.95 24.01 4.37
N LYS A 5 13.83 24.10 3.65
CA LYS A 5 12.81 23.03 3.51
C LYS A 5 12.44 22.83 2.05
N VAL A 6 12.81 21.66 1.51
CA VAL A 6 12.77 21.38 0.09
C VAL A 6 12.17 19.99 -0.17
N ILE A 7 11.31 19.90 -1.18
CA ILE A 7 10.91 18.62 -1.79
C ILE A 7 11.64 18.54 -3.13
N GLY A 8 12.50 17.55 -3.29
CA GLY A 8 13.13 17.24 -4.58
C GLY A 8 12.12 16.54 -5.50
N PHE A 9 12.06 17.02 -6.75
CA PHE A 9 11.19 16.50 -7.80
C PHE A 9 12.01 16.37 -9.09
N ASP A 10 12.56 15.17 -9.31
CA ASP A 10 13.18 14.78 -10.58
C ASP A 10 12.11 14.22 -11.49
N MET A 11 11.94 14.75 -12.70
CA MET A 11 11.11 14.10 -13.71
C MET A 11 11.88 13.93 -15.01
N GLY A 12 12.18 12.67 -15.29
CA GLY A 12 12.84 12.22 -16.50
C GLY A 12 11.86 11.74 -17.57
N GLY A 13 12.41 11.05 -18.57
CA GLY A 13 11.62 10.42 -19.64
C GLY A 13 10.92 9.13 -19.22
N THR A 14 11.30 8.50 -18.11
CA THR A 14 10.76 7.19 -17.71
C THR A 14 10.00 7.22 -16.38
N SER A 15 10.48 8.01 -15.43
CA SER A 15 10.00 8.03 -14.05
C SER A 15 10.14 9.43 -13.44
N THR A 16 9.55 9.57 -12.26
CA THR A 16 9.73 10.72 -11.37
C THR A 16 10.31 10.23 -10.06
N ASP A 17 11.36 10.88 -9.57
CA ASP A 17 11.98 10.59 -8.28
C ASP A 17 11.75 11.73 -7.31
N VAL A 18 11.25 11.40 -6.11
CA VAL A 18 10.92 12.37 -5.08
C VAL A 18 11.81 12.19 -3.86
N SER A 19 12.34 13.30 -3.34
CA SER A 19 13.11 13.33 -2.10
C SER A 19 12.64 14.45 -1.17
N HIS A 20 13.00 14.36 0.10
CA HIS A 20 12.74 15.39 1.11
C HIS A 20 14.03 15.84 1.78
N TYR A 21 14.11 17.14 2.04
CA TYR A 21 15.18 17.76 2.81
C TYR A 21 14.61 18.85 3.74
N ALA A 22 14.96 18.79 5.02
CA ALA A 22 14.59 19.80 6.01
C ALA A 22 15.72 20.01 7.05
N GLY A 23 16.90 20.38 6.56
CA GLY A 23 18.13 20.51 7.36
C GLY A 23 18.98 19.25 7.41
N GLU A 24 18.38 18.08 7.17
CA GLU A 24 19.08 16.80 7.00
C GLU A 24 18.46 15.98 5.86
N PHE A 25 19.25 15.06 5.32
CA PHE A 25 18.80 14.11 4.30
C PHE A 25 18.11 12.91 4.94
N GLU A 26 16.91 12.58 4.46
CA GLU A 26 16.19 11.43 4.98
C GLU A 26 16.74 10.10 4.46
N ARG A 27 16.74 9.10 5.34
CA ARG A 27 17.16 7.73 5.01
C ARG A 27 16.08 6.71 5.34
N GLU A 28 16.06 5.64 4.55
CA GLU A 28 15.30 4.42 4.80
C GLU A 28 16.26 3.29 5.09
N PHE A 29 15.97 2.51 6.12
CA PHE A 29 16.80 1.38 6.55
C PHE A 29 16.31 0.07 5.96
N GLU A 30 15.07 0.03 5.50
CA GLU A 30 14.49 -1.10 4.79
C GLU A 30 13.98 -0.57 3.45
N THR A 31 14.64 -0.96 2.37
CA THR A 31 14.25 -0.59 1.00
C THR A 31 14.07 -1.84 0.17
N GLN A 32 13.26 -1.74 -0.89
CA GLN A 32 13.12 -2.81 -1.86
C GLN A 32 13.84 -2.41 -3.16
N VAL A 33 14.89 -3.13 -3.51
CA VAL A 33 15.68 -2.91 -4.73
C VAL A 33 15.54 -4.13 -5.62
N ALA A 34 15.01 -3.95 -6.83
CA ALA A 34 14.76 -5.04 -7.78
C ALA A 34 13.95 -6.22 -7.19
N GLY A 35 12.97 -5.91 -6.34
CA GLY A 35 12.14 -6.92 -5.67
C GLY A 35 12.76 -7.52 -4.40
N VAL A 36 14.06 -7.28 -4.14
CA VAL A 36 14.78 -7.77 -2.97
C VAL A 36 14.72 -6.71 -1.87
N ARG A 37 14.29 -7.11 -0.67
CA ARG A 37 14.30 -6.25 0.50
C ARG A 37 15.70 -6.23 1.10
N MET A 38 16.23 -5.04 1.34
CA MET A 38 17.56 -4.81 1.89
C MET A 38 17.44 -4.02 3.19
N ARG A 39 18.12 -4.48 4.24
CA ARG A 39 18.23 -3.75 5.52
C ARG A 39 19.54 -2.95 5.55
N ALA A 40 19.61 -1.88 4.77
CA ALA A 40 20.77 -0.99 4.69
C ALA A 40 20.32 0.47 4.62
N PRO A 41 20.98 1.41 5.31
CA PRO A 41 20.63 2.83 5.25
C PRO A 41 20.85 3.35 3.83
N MET A 42 19.77 3.72 3.17
CA MET A 42 19.76 4.33 1.84
C MET A 42 19.05 5.67 1.90
N MET A 43 19.40 6.58 1.00
CA MET A 43 18.63 7.81 0.80
C MET A 43 17.18 7.46 0.50
N SER A 44 16.24 8.09 1.21
CA SER A 44 14.81 7.92 0.96
C SER A 44 14.44 8.66 -0.32
N ILE A 45 14.44 7.90 -1.42
CA ILE A 45 14.01 8.36 -2.74
C ILE A 45 12.81 7.51 -3.14
N HIS A 46 11.69 8.17 -3.39
CA HIS A 46 10.48 7.50 -3.83
C HIS A 46 10.30 7.67 -5.34
N THR A 47 10.49 6.59 -6.08
CA THR A 47 10.28 6.56 -7.53
C THR A 47 8.81 6.33 -7.88
N VAL A 48 8.31 7.07 -8.86
CA VAL A 48 6.95 6.99 -9.40
C VAL A 48 7.05 6.63 -10.87
N ALA A 49 6.21 5.71 -11.33
CA ALA A 49 6.10 5.33 -12.75
C ALA A 49 5.36 6.38 -13.61
N ALA A 50 5.59 7.66 -13.32
CA ALA A 50 5.06 8.80 -14.05
C ALA A 50 6.27 9.61 -14.54
N GLY A 51 6.49 9.68 -15.85
CA GLY A 51 7.54 10.46 -16.49
C GLY A 51 7.09 10.92 -17.87
N GLY A 52 7.96 11.60 -18.63
CA GLY A 52 7.61 12.09 -19.97
C GLY A 52 7.17 10.98 -20.94
N GLY A 53 7.68 9.77 -20.77
CA GLY A 53 7.39 8.59 -21.58
C GLY A 53 6.26 7.71 -21.05
N SER A 54 5.59 8.07 -19.96
CA SER A 54 4.43 7.30 -19.48
C SER A 54 3.33 7.28 -20.53
N ILE A 55 2.86 6.09 -20.88
CA ILE A 55 1.93 5.85 -21.99
C ILE A 55 0.53 6.37 -21.65
N LEU A 56 -0.16 6.94 -22.65
CA LEU A 56 -1.51 7.48 -22.55
C LEU A 56 -2.53 6.52 -23.16
N GLU A 57 -3.52 6.09 -22.38
CA GLU A 57 -4.53 5.12 -22.82
C GLU A 57 -5.97 5.56 -22.51
N PHE A 58 -6.91 5.09 -23.33
CA PHE A 58 -8.34 5.23 -23.11
C PHE A 58 -9.03 3.89 -23.39
N ASP A 59 -9.70 3.33 -22.38
CA ASP A 59 -10.33 2.00 -22.45
C ASP A 59 -11.81 2.04 -22.91
N GLY A 60 -12.32 3.24 -23.25
CA GLY A 60 -13.73 3.46 -23.56
C GLY A 60 -14.53 4.06 -22.41
N SER A 61 -13.98 4.05 -21.18
CA SER A 61 -14.63 4.60 -19.98
C SER A 61 -13.75 5.58 -19.21
N ARG A 62 -12.44 5.34 -19.09
CA ARG A 62 -11.49 6.17 -18.33
C ARG A 62 -10.19 6.41 -19.08
N PHE A 63 -9.53 7.53 -18.75
CA PHE A 63 -8.18 7.86 -19.22
C PHE A 63 -7.13 7.34 -18.23
N ARG A 64 -5.96 6.90 -18.73
CA ARG A 64 -4.85 6.43 -17.90
C ARG A 64 -3.51 6.97 -18.37
N VAL A 65 -2.60 7.12 -17.41
CA VAL A 65 -1.20 7.49 -17.62
C VAL A 65 -0.32 6.48 -16.89
N GLY A 66 0.56 5.79 -17.63
CA GLY A 66 1.42 4.76 -17.05
C GLY A 66 0.66 3.55 -16.49
N PRO A 67 1.31 2.68 -15.71
CA PRO A 67 2.72 2.72 -15.30
C PRO A 67 3.69 2.33 -16.42
N GLN A 68 3.16 1.79 -17.53
CA GLN A 68 3.97 1.43 -18.69
C GLN A 68 4.62 2.69 -19.29
N SER A 69 5.88 2.53 -19.70
CA SER A 69 6.66 3.59 -20.32
C SER A 69 6.99 3.23 -21.76
N ALA A 70 6.92 4.21 -22.65
CA ALA A 70 7.44 4.11 -24.01
C ALA A 70 8.98 4.03 -24.03
N GLY A 71 9.65 4.24 -22.89
CA GLY A 71 11.09 4.29 -22.77
C GLY A 71 11.70 5.43 -23.57
N ALA A 72 12.97 5.29 -23.95
CA ALA A 72 13.62 6.16 -24.93
C ALA A 72 13.57 5.60 -26.37
N ASN A 73 13.26 4.31 -26.52
CA ASN A 73 13.11 3.62 -27.79
C ASN A 73 11.99 2.57 -27.67
N PRO A 74 10.87 2.70 -28.40
CA PRO A 74 10.62 3.73 -29.42
C PRO A 74 10.41 5.14 -28.86
N GLY A 75 10.12 5.29 -27.57
CA GLY A 75 9.83 6.59 -26.94
C GLY A 75 8.45 7.16 -27.32
N PRO A 76 8.13 8.38 -26.90
CA PRO A 76 6.91 9.10 -27.30
C PRO A 76 6.67 9.10 -28.82
N ALA A 77 5.42 9.25 -29.24
CA ALA A 77 5.05 9.26 -30.66
C ALA A 77 5.80 10.36 -31.43
N SER A 78 6.01 11.51 -30.79
CA SER A 78 6.78 12.64 -31.34
C SER A 78 8.26 12.34 -31.60
N TYR A 79 8.82 11.23 -31.10
CA TYR A 79 10.23 10.87 -31.30
C TYR A 79 10.53 10.26 -32.67
N ARG A 80 9.51 10.09 -33.54
CA ARG A 80 9.63 9.59 -34.92
C ARG A 80 10.14 8.14 -35.03
N ARG A 81 9.89 7.32 -34.01
CA ARG A 81 10.32 5.89 -33.95
C ARG A 81 9.16 4.91 -33.81
N GLY A 82 7.92 5.37 -34.05
CA GLY A 82 6.73 4.54 -34.03
C GLY A 82 6.17 4.22 -32.64
N GLY A 83 6.60 4.93 -31.61
CA GLY A 83 6.12 4.69 -30.24
C GLY A 83 4.71 5.23 -29.97
N PRO A 84 4.10 4.90 -28.82
CA PRO A 84 2.74 5.27 -28.44
C PRO A 84 2.62 6.74 -28.01
N LEU A 85 1.39 7.24 -27.81
CA LEU A 85 1.20 8.53 -27.14
C LEU A 85 1.72 8.47 -25.71
N ALA A 86 2.49 9.49 -25.30
CA ALA A 86 3.05 9.62 -23.96
C ALA A 86 2.85 11.05 -23.38
N VAL A 87 3.16 11.26 -22.10
CA VAL A 87 3.01 12.57 -21.42
C VAL A 87 3.72 13.71 -22.17
N THR A 88 4.92 13.47 -22.72
CA THR A 88 5.62 14.44 -23.57
C THR A 88 4.80 14.83 -24.79
N ASP A 89 4.10 13.88 -25.44
CA ASP A 89 3.22 14.17 -26.57
C ASP A 89 2.02 15.01 -26.16
N ALA A 90 1.47 14.81 -24.95
CA ALA A 90 0.43 15.69 -24.43
C ALA A 90 0.94 17.14 -24.29
N ASN A 91 2.15 17.35 -23.76
CA ASN A 91 2.77 18.68 -23.67
C ASN A 91 3.04 19.31 -25.06
N VAL A 92 3.38 18.51 -26.07
CA VAL A 92 3.47 18.97 -27.46
C VAL A 92 2.09 19.39 -27.99
N MET A 93 1.06 18.56 -27.75
CA MET A 93 -0.31 18.82 -28.21
C MET A 93 -0.89 20.12 -27.62
N VAL A 94 -0.66 20.38 -26.32
CA VAL A 94 -1.13 21.61 -25.66
C VAL A 94 -0.21 22.82 -25.87
N GLY A 95 0.87 22.69 -26.66
CA GLY A 95 1.79 23.79 -26.96
C GLY A 95 2.68 24.22 -25.80
N LYS A 96 2.81 23.43 -24.74
CA LYS A 96 3.79 23.63 -23.66
C LYS A 96 5.21 23.32 -24.15
N ILE A 97 5.36 22.31 -25.00
CA ILE A 97 6.61 22.06 -25.73
C ILE A 97 6.45 22.58 -27.15
N GLN A 98 7.39 23.44 -27.56
CA GLN A 98 7.47 23.95 -28.93
C GLN A 98 8.60 23.22 -29.68
N PRO A 99 8.30 22.31 -30.63
CA PRO A 99 9.31 21.49 -31.31
C PRO A 99 10.48 22.27 -31.92
N ARG A 100 10.25 23.52 -32.35
CA ARG A 100 11.27 24.40 -32.94
C ARG A 100 12.34 24.85 -31.95
N TYR A 101 12.02 24.85 -30.66
CA TYR A 101 12.90 25.25 -29.56
C TYR A 101 13.37 24.06 -28.71
N PHE A 102 13.05 22.85 -29.16
CA PHE A 102 13.51 21.61 -28.54
C PHE A 102 14.74 21.06 -29.30
N PRO A 103 15.68 20.37 -28.65
CA PRO A 103 16.81 19.75 -29.32
C PRO A 103 16.42 18.84 -30.50
N LYS A 104 17.13 18.97 -31.61
CA LYS A 104 16.95 18.14 -32.81
C LYS A 104 17.75 16.85 -32.67
N VAL A 105 17.22 15.90 -31.90
CA VAL A 105 17.88 14.62 -31.58
C VAL A 105 17.01 13.40 -31.90
N PHE A 106 15.94 13.59 -32.67
CA PHE A 106 14.92 12.57 -32.94
C PHE A 106 15.03 12.02 -34.37
N GLY A 107 14.15 11.07 -34.69
CA GLY A 107 14.18 10.41 -35.99
C GLY A 107 15.18 9.25 -36.04
N LYS A 108 15.34 8.72 -37.25
CA LYS A 108 16.21 7.56 -37.50
C LYS A 108 17.70 7.93 -37.42
N GLN A 109 18.04 9.15 -37.82
CA GLN A 109 19.42 9.66 -37.83
C GLN A 109 19.76 10.49 -36.58
N GLY A 110 18.77 10.86 -35.76
CA GLY A 110 18.99 11.59 -34.51
C GLY A 110 19.31 13.07 -34.69
N ASP A 111 18.77 13.70 -35.73
CA ASP A 111 19.00 15.09 -36.13
C ASP A 111 17.70 15.85 -36.47
N GLU A 112 16.55 15.25 -36.21
CA GLU A 112 15.22 15.80 -36.52
C GLU A 112 14.55 16.42 -35.26
N PRO A 113 13.66 17.42 -35.42
CA PRO A 113 12.83 17.93 -34.33
C PRO A 113 11.71 16.95 -33.96
N LEU A 114 11.05 17.19 -32.82
CA LEU A 114 9.83 16.48 -32.43
C LEU A 114 8.76 16.56 -33.54
N ASP A 115 8.01 15.49 -33.71
CA ASP A 115 6.92 15.39 -34.69
C ASP A 115 5.58 15.83 -34.11
N ALA A 116 5.26 17.11 -34.24
CA ALA A 116 3.96 17.64 -33.80
C ALA A 116 2.79 17.14 -34.67
N GLU A 117 3.03 16.81 -35.94
CA GLU A 117 1.97 16.32 -36.83
C GLU A 117 1.52 14.93 -36.41
N ALA A 118 2.47 14.03 -36.13
CA ALA A 118 2.17 12.70 -35.60
C ALA A 118 1.36 12.75 -34.29
N VAL A 119 1.67 13.71 -33.41
CA VAL A 119 0.93 13.95 -32.16
C VAL A 119 -0.50 14.43 -32.45
N GLN A 120 -0.67 15.42 -33.32
CA GLN A 120 -1.99 15.96 -33.67
C GLN A 120 -2.91 14.90 -34.28
N VAL A 121 -2.40 14.07 -35.19
CA VAL A 121 -3.16 12.98 -35.81
C VAL A 121 -3.69 12.02 -34.74
N ARG A 122 -2.82 11.54 -33.86
CA ARG A 122 -3.20 10.55 -32.83
C ARG A 122 -4.12 11.10 -31.76
N PHE A 123 -3.94 12.35 -31.32
CA PHE A 123 -4.89 12.98 -30.41
C PHE A 123 -6.24 13.28 -31.10
N SER A 124 -6.26 13.54 -32.41
CA SER A 124 -7.52 13.69 -33.16
C SER A 124 -8.31 12.38 -33.24
N GLU A 125 -7.63 11.25 -33.40
CA GLU A 125 -8.27 9.92 -33.32
C GLU A 125 -8.87 9.66 -31.94
N LEU A 126 -8.14 10.03 -30.88
CA LEU A 126 -8.58 9.86 -29.51
C LEU A 126 -9.73 10.82 -29.13
N ALA A 127 -9.68 12.05 -29.63
CA ALA A 127 -10.77 13.02 -29.56
C ALA A 127 -12.07 12.46 -30.16
N GLY A 128 -11.98 11.82 -31.33
CA GLY A 128 -13.12 11.16 -31.98
C GLY A 128 -13.77 10.06 -31.14
N ARG A 129 -12.99 9.35 -30.31
CA ARG A 129 -13.49 8.30 -29.40
C ARG A 129 -14.14 8.84 -28.13
N THR A 130 -13.84 10.07 -27.74
CA THR A 130 -14.24 10.66 -26.45
C THR A 130 -15.29 11.75 -26.60
N GLY A 131 -15.49 12.28 -27.81
CA GLY A 131 -16.37 13.42 -28.08
C GLY A 131 -15.84 14.75 -27.57
N ARG A 132 -14.55 14.83 -27.22
CA ARG A 132 -13.86 16.03 -26.71
C ARG A 132 -12.80 16.51 -27.71
N SER A 133 -12.40 17.77 -27.64
CA SER A 133 -11.30 18.26 -28.48
C SER A 133 -9.95 17.67 -28.06
N ALA A 134 -9.02 17.60 -29.00
CA ALA A 134 -7.71 16.98 -28.81
C ALA A 134 -6.91 17.62 -27.65
N GLU A 135 -6.95 18.95 -27.54
CA GLU A 135 -6.30 19.70 -26.46
C GLU A 135 -6.91 19.45 -25.08
N VAL A 136 -8.24 19.25 -24.99
CA VAL A 136 -8.91 18.89 -23.73
C VAL A 136 -8.52 17.47 -23.29
N VAL A 137 -8.41 16.54 -24.25
CA VAL A 137 -7.96 15.17 -23.98
C VAL A 137 -6.51 15.17 -23.50
N ALA A 138 -5.62 15.90 -24.18
CA ALA A 138 -4.22 16.03 -23.81
C ALA A 138 -4.03 16.67 -22.42
N GLU A 139 -4.74 17.76 -22.12
CA GLU A 139 -4.75 18.38 -20.79
C GLU A 139 -5.27 17.41 -19.71
N GLY A 140 -6.28 16.60 -20.03
CA GLY A 140 -6.80 15.55 -19.15
C GLY A 140 -5.72 14.55 -18.72
N PHE A 141 -4.90 14.08 -19.65
CA PHE A 141 -3.76 13.22 -19.32
C PHE A 141 -2.69 13.93 -18.48
N ILE A 142 -2.37 15.19 -18.80
CA ILE A 142 -1.43 15.99 -17.99
C ILE A 142 -1.94 16.11 -16.55
N ASN A 143 -3.24 16.35 -16.36
CA ASN A 143 -3.85 16.42 -15.04
C ASN A 143 -3.73 15.10 -14.26
N ILE A 144 -3.96 13.95 -14.92
CA ILE A 144 -3.78 12.63 -14.29
C ILE A 144 -2.32 12.42 -13.88
N ALA A 145 -1.36 12.70 -14.76
CA ALA A 145 0.06 12.60 -14.46
C ALA A 145 0.47 13.49 -13.27
N VAL A 146 -0.01 14.74 -13.25
CA VAL A 146 0.22 15.69 -12.16
C VAL A 146 -0.35 15.18 -10.83
N GLN A 147 -1.56 14.61 -10.83
CA GLN A 147 -2.14 14.04 -9.62
C GLN A 147 -1.36 12.81 -9.13
N GLN A 148 -0.90 11.92 -10.01
CA GLN A 148 -0.04 10.79 -9.63
C GLN A 148 1.26 11.26 -8.97
N MET A 149 1.94 12.26 -9.55
CA MET A 149 3.17 12.83 -8.99
C MET A 149 2.93 13.53 -7.64
N ALA A 150 1.86 14.34 -7.55
CA ALA A 150 1.48 15.00 -6.30
C ALA A 150 1.11 13.99 -5.20
N ASN A 151 0.44 12.90 -5.53
CA ASN A 151 0.08 11.84 -4.59
C ASN A 151 1.32 11.13 -4.04
N ALA A 152 2.35 10.89 -4.87
CA ALA A 152 3.60 10.33 -4.40
C ALA A 152 4.31 11.27 -3.41
N ILE A 153 4.35 12.57 -3.71
CA ILE A 153 4.89 13.59 -2.79
C ILE A 153 4.09 13.64 -1.47
N LYS A 154 2.76 13.48 -1.52
CA LYS A 154 1.92 13.37 -0.31
C LYS A 154 2.20 12.09 0.46
N LYS A 155 2.40 10.96 -0.19
CA LYS A 155 2.67 9.68 0.46
C LYS A 155 3.93 9.75 1.33
N ILE A 156 5.02 10.34 0.81
CA ILE A 156 6.26 10.49 1.58
C ILE A 156 6.13 11.48 2.74
N SER A 157 5.31 12.52 2.58
CA SER A 157 5.20 13.58 3.57
C SER A 157 4.19 13.28 4.68
N VAL A 158 3.02 12.76 4.33
CA VAL A 158 1.94 12.41 5.27
C VAL A 158 2.34 11.24 6.17
N ALA A 159 2.99 10.20 5.62
CA ALA A 159 3.46 9.06 6.42
C ALA A 159 4.43 9.47 7.54
N ARG A 160 5.01 10.66 7.44
CA ARG A 160 6.01 11.21 8.37
C ARG A 160 5.53 12.49 9.09
N GLY A 161 4.29 12.93 8.84
CA GLY A 161 3.68 14.09 9.50
C GLY A 161 4.13 15.48 9.01
N TYR A 162 4.68 15.60 7.80
CA TYR A 162 5.14 16.90 7.26
C TYR A 162 4.02 17.71 6.59
N ASP A 163 3.97 19.00 6.88
CA ASP A 163 3.15 19.99 6.15
C ASP A 163 3.93 20.54 4.95
N VAL A 164 3.75 19.92 3.78
CA VAL A 164 4.47 20.29 2.54
C VAL A 164 4.10 21.65 1.98
N THR A 165 2.99 22.27 2.40
CA THR A 165 2.56 23.58 1.88
C THR A 165 3.57 24.69 2.18
N ARG A 166 4.44 24.48 3.19
CA ARG A 166 5.49 25.39 3.63
C ARG A 166 6.85 25.14 2.97
N TYR A 167 6.94 24.15 2.09
CA TYR A 167 8.20 23.73 1.46
C TYR A 167 8.34 24.41 0.09
N THR A 168 9.58 24.43 -0.41
CA THR A 168 9.88 24.80 -1.81
C THR A 168 10.00 23.53 -2.65
N LEU A 169 9.38 23.49 -3.82
CA LEU A 169 9.54 22.38 -4.76
C LEU A 169 10.81 22.59 -5.60
N GLN A 170 11.86 21.82 -5.33
CA GLN A 170 13.09 21.79 -6.12
C GLN A 170 12.85 20.91 -7.34
N CYS A 171 12.68 21.53 -8.49
CA CYS A 171 12.38 20.85 -9.72
C CYS A 171 13.65 20.62 -10.57
N PHE A 172 13.82 19.40 -11.05
CA PHE A 172 14.91 19.01 -11.93
C PHE A 172 14.51 17.84 -12.85
N GLY A 173 15.43 17.42 -13.72
CA GLY A 173 15.15 16.54 -14.84
C GLY A 173 14.63 17.30 -16.07
N GLY A 174 14.70 16.67 -17.24
CA GLY A 174 14.34 17.32 -18.52
C GLY A 174 12.85 17.63 -18.67
N ALA A 175 11.98 16.92 -17.95
CA ALA A 175 10.53 17.10 -17.99
C ALA A 175 9.97 17.79 -16.74
N GLY A 176 10.74 17.93 -15.65
CA GLY A 176 10.24 18.48 -14.39
C GLY A 176 9.64 19.89 -14.54
N GLY A 177 10.38 20.79 -15.20
CA GLY A 177 9.95 22.18 -15.40
C GLY A 177 8.65 22.32 -16.19
N GLN A 178 8.25 21.27 -16.94
CA GLN A 178 7.02 21.23 -17.73
C GLN A 178 5.77 21.05 -16.87
N HIS A 179 5.93 20.49 -15.67
CA HIS A 179 4.84 20.13 -14.77
C HIS A 179 4.93 20.81 -13.39
N ALA A 180 6.06 21.45 -13.07
CA ALA A 180 6.36 21.93 -11.72
C ALA A 180 5.29 22.86 -11.12
N CYS A 181 4.81 23.85 -11.88
CA CYS A 181 3.74 24.76 -11.41
C CYS A 181 2.45 24.00 -11.07
N LEU A 182 2.04 23.05 -11.93
CA LEU A 182 0.82 22.26 -11.72
C LEU A 182 0.95 21.30 -10.54
N VAL A 183 2.13 20.66 -10.37
CA VAL A 183 2.43 19.81 -9.21
C VAL A 183 2.43 20.62 -7.92
N ALA A 184 3.07 21.81 -7.92
CA ALA A 184 3.05 22.72 -6.79
C ALA A 184 1.62 23.17 -6.43
N ASP A 185 0.81 23.55 -7.43
CA ASP A 185 -0.60 23.91 -7.24
C ASP A 185 -1.42 22.73 -6.66
N ALA A 186 -1.18 21.49 -7.11
CA ALA A 186 -1.84 20.29 -6.58
C ALA A 186 -1.45 19.96 -5.13
N LEU A 187 -0.26 20.38 -4.70
CA LEU A 187 0.26 20.23 -3.34
C LEU A 187 -0.03 21.42 -2.43
N GLY A 188 -0.56 22.53 -2.97
CA GLY A 188 -0.75 23.77 -2.22
C GLY A 188 0.56 24.49 -1.90
N MET A 189 1.64 24.19 -2.63
CA MET A 189 2.93 24.87 -2.51
C MET A 189 2.89 26.17 -3.32
N THR A 190 3.51 27.22 -2.79
CA THR A 190 3.48 28.56 -3.42
C THR A 190 4.77 28.91 -4.15
N ARG A 191 5.79 28.04 -4.07
CA ARG A 191 7.12 28.30 -4.61
C ARG A 191 7.74 27.06 -5.26
N VAL A 192 8.28 27.26 -6.45
CA VAL A 192 9.11 26.30 -7.19
C VAL A 192 10.49 26.90 -7.39
N PHE A 193 11.53 26.07 -7.28
CA PHE A 193 12.90 26.43 -7.56
C PHE A 193 13.44 25.55 -8.70
N VAL A 194 14.05 26.17 -9.70
CA VAL A 194 14.69 25.49 -10.84
C VAL A 194 16.14 25.98 -10.95
N HIS A 195 17.08 25.05 -10.81
CA HIS A 195 18.51 25.32 -10.96
C HIS A 195 18.87 25.48 -12.45
N PRO A 196 19.85 26.32 -12.86
CA PRO A 196 20.27 26.47 -14.26
C PRO A 196 20.77 25.17 -14.89
N LEU A 197 21.22 24.23 -14.06
CA LEU A 197 21.60 22.87 -14.47
C LEU A 197 20.49 21.84 -14.24
N ALA A 198 19.22 22.24 -14.13
CA ALA A 198 18.09 21.33 -13.79
C ALA A 198 18.06 20.04 -14.62
N GLY A 199 18.31 20.12 -15.94
CA GLY A 199 18.34 18.94 -16.81
C GLY A 199 19.50 17.96 -16.56
N VAL A 200 20.54 18.37 -15.82
CA VAL A 200 21.73 17.56 -15.48
C VAL A 200 22.08 17.68 -13.99
N LEU A 201 21.11 18.04 -13.14
CA LEU A 201 21.36 18.42 -11.75
C LEU A 201 21.93 17.26 -10.94
N SER A 202 21.54 16.03 -11.24
CA SER A 202 22.07 14.83 -10.58
C SER A 202 23.58 14.69 -10.79
N ALA A 203 24.09 14.97 -11.98
CA ALA A 203 25.53 14.95 -12.25
C ALA A 203 26.28 16.08 -11.51
N TYR A 204 25.66 17.27 -11.41
CA TYR A 204 26.22 18.36 -10.60
C TYR A 204 26.22 17.99 -9.11
N GLY A 205 25.11 17.44 -8.60
CA GLY A 205 24.96 17.00 -7.22
C GLY A 205 25.95 15.90 -6.82
N MET A 206 26.29 14.98 -7.73
CA MET A 206 27.36 13.99 -7.49
C MET A 206 28.71 14.65 -7.17
N GLY A 207 29.04 15.77 -7.82
CA GLY A 207 30.27 16.52 -7.52
C GLY A 207 30.21 17.32 -6.23
N LEU A 208 29.00 17.68 -5.77
CA LEU A 208 28.78 18.43 -4.52
C LEU A 208 28.61 17.54 -3.29
N ALA A 209 28.33 16.25 -3.48
CA ALA A 209 27.91 15.38 -2.40
C ALA A 209 29.01 15.22 -1.34
N ASP A 210 28.58 15.27 -0.07
CA ASP A 210 29.45 14.94 1.05
C ASP A 210 29.86 13.47 0.99
N GLN A 211 31.09 13.20 1.40
CA GLN A 211 31.59 11.84 1.52
C GLN A 211 31.30 11.35 2.94
N SER A 212 30.61 10.22 3.07
CA SER A 212 30.20 9.71 4.38
C SER A 212 30.44 8.22 4.53
N VAL A 213 30.80 7.82 5.75
CA VAL A 213 30.89 6.42 6.17
C VAL A 213 29.99 6.21 7.38
N ILE A 214 29.05 5.26 7.25
CA ILE A 214 28.12 4.90 8.32
C ILE A 214 28.50 3.52 8.87
N ARG A 215 28.56 3.41 10.19
CA ARG A 215 28.76 2.15 10.91
C ARG A 215 27.69 2.01 11.96
N GLU A 216 27.15 0.80 12.08
CA GLU A 216 26.04 0.47 12.98
C GLU A 216 26.33 -0.83 13.72
N GLN A 217 25.83 -0.93 14.95
CA GLN A 217 25.91 -2.14 15.76
C GLN A 217 24.66 -2.29 16.64
N ALA A 218 24.09 -3.48 16.68
CA ALA A 218 23.04 -3.84 17.64
C ALA A 218 23.59 -3.87 19.09
N VAL A 219 22.79 -3.41 20.04
CA VAL A 219 23.15 -3.30 21.46
C VAL A 219 22.11 -3.94 22.36
N GLU A 220 20.82 -3.72 22.08
CA GLU A 220 19.67 -4.27 22.81
C GLU A 220 19.74 -4.14 24.33
N VAL A 221 19.78 -2.90 24.83
CA VAL A 221 19.82 -2.61 26.26
C VAL A 221 18.72 -1.65 26.67
N LYS A 222 18.21 -1.81 27.90
CA LYS A 222 17.27 -0.84 28.48
C LYS A 222 17.96 0.50 28.65
N LEU A 223 17.37 1.55 28.09
CA LEU A 223 17.86 2.91 28.25
C LEU A 223 17.78 3.29 29.73
N SER A 224 18.95 3.59 30.31
CA SER A 224 19.10 3.97 31.70
C SER A 224 20.44 4.67 31.90
N ALA A 225 20.58 5.44 32.98
CA ALA A 225 21.84 6.10 33.31
C ALA A 225 23.02 5.12 33.44
N ALA A 226 22.77 3.89 33.89
CA ALA A 226 23.78 2.84 34.04
C ALA A 226 24.25 2.25 32.69
N ALA A 227 23.40 2.28 31.66
CA ALA A 227 23.72 1.74 30.33
C ALA A 227 24.52 2.72 29.45
N LEU A 228 24.44 4.03 29.74
CA LEU A 228 25.05 5.08 28.90
C LEU A 228 26.56 4.92 28.69
N PRO A 229 27.39 4.56 29.70
CA PRO A 229 28.83 4.38 29.49
C PRO A 229 29.15 3.27 28.47
N ALA A 230 28.43 2.14 28.54
CA ALA A 230 28.62 1.02 27.60
C ALA A 230 28.15 1.37 26.18
N ILE A 231 27.06 2.14 26.06
CA ILE A 231 26.59 2.68 24.77
C ILE A 231 27.63 3.63 24.17
N ALA A 232 28.21 4.50 24.98
CA ALA A 232 29.25 5.44 24.55
C ALA A 232 30.51 4.72 24.05
N GLU A 233 30.96 3.68 24.75
CA GLU A 233 32.13 2.87 24.34
C GLU A 233 31.92 2.22 22.96
N LYS A 234 30.73 1.67 22.71
CA LYS A 234 30.39 1.13 21.38
C LYS A 234 30.39 2.21 20.30
N LEU A 235 29.83 3.38 20.57
CA LEU A 235 29.86 4.52 19.67
C LEU A 235 31.30 5.00 19.39
N ASP A 236 32.17 5.03 20.40
CA ASP A 236 33.58 5.39 20.23
C ASP A 236 34.32 4.39 19.32
N ALA A 237 34.07 3.09 19.49
CA ALA A 237 34.63 2.05 18.63
C ALA A 237 34.17 2.21 17.17
N LEU A 238 32.87 2.44 16.94
CA LEU A 238 32.33 2.67 15.59
C LEU A 238 32.88 3.96 14.97
N ALA A 239 33.06 5.01 15.76
CA ALA A 239 33.64 6.27 15.30
C ALA A 239 35.08 6.11 14.84
N ALA A 240 35.90 5.36 15.58
CA ALA A 240 37.29 5.08 15.19
C ALA A 240 37.35 4.30 13.87
N VAL A 241 36.47 3.32 13.68
CA VAL A 241 36.37 2.55 12.43
C VAL A 241 35.93 3.43 11.26
N ALA A 242 34.87 4.23 11.43
CA ALA A 242 34.37 5.12 10.38
C ALA A 242 35.40 6.18 9.97
N GLN A 243 36.11 6.75 10.96
CA GLN A 243 37.20 7.70 10.71
C GLN A 243 38.35 7.06 9.94
N GLY A 244 38.81 5.88 10.37
CA GLY A 244 39.90 5.17 9.71
C GLY A 244 39.58 4.77 8.27
N GLU A 245 38.30 4.57 7.94
CA GLU A 245 37.88 4.30 6.58
C GLU A 245 37.90 5.53 5.68
N LEU A 246 37.34 6.66 6.14
CA LEU A 246 37.41 7.91 5.39
C LEU A 246 38.86 8.34 5.13
N THR A 247 39.73 8.24 6.14
CA THR A 247 41.15 8.58 5.95
C THR A 247 41.84 7.70 4.90
N ARG A 248 41.46 6.41 4.78
CA ARG A 248 42.02 5.49 3.78
C ARG A 248 41.53 5.76 2.36
N GLN A 249 40.36 6.37 2.20
CA GLN A 249 39.80 6.70 0.89
C GLN A 249 40.45 7.95 0.25
N GLU A 250 41.49 8.53 0.89
CA GLU A 250 42.19 9.75 0.44
C GLU A 250 41.22 10.93 0.22
N VAL A 251 40.15 10.98 1.02
CA VAL A 251 39.16 12.04 0.99
C VAL A 251 39.83 13.37 1.34
N ASN A 252 39.37 14.46 0.71
CA ASN A 252 39.88 15.82 0.89
C ASN A 252 40.24 16.17 2.36
N ASN A 253 41.22 17.05 2.56
CA ASN A 253 41.72 17.53 3.88
C ASN A 253 40.69 18.32 4.73
N GLY A 254 39.39 18.17 4.47
CA GLY A 254 38.32 18.79 5.24
C GLY A 254 38.20 18.22 6.66
N ALA A 255 37.62 19.00 7.57
CA ALA A 255 37.34 18.53 8.93
C ALA A 255 36.27 17.44 8.90
N ILE A 256 36.56 16.28 9.53
CA ILE A 256 35.60 15.19 9.66
C ILE A 256 34.60 15.54 10.76
N THR A 257 33.31 15.55 10.43
CA THR A 257 32.21 15.70 11.40
C THR A 257 31.68 14.33 11.78
N MET A 258 31.46 14.10 13.08
CA MET A 258 30.96 12.83 13.62
C MET A 258 29.55 12.98 14.16
N HIS A 259 28.60 12.24 13.59
CA HIS A 259 27.23 12.15 14.08
C HIS A 259 27.03 10.82 14.81
N ARG A 260 26.86 10.90 16.14
CA ARG A 260 26.61 9.74 17.01
C ARG A 260 25.12 9.66 17.30
N ARG A 261 24.50 8.52 17.03
CA ARG A 261 23.04 8.33 17.17
C ARG A 261 22.72 7.03 17.91
N VAL A 262 21.63 7.05 18.67
CA VAL A 262 21.05 5.89 19.34
C VAL A 262 19.69 5.58 18.71
N HIS A 263 19.39 4.30 18.54
CA HIS A 263 18.16 3.82 17.95
C HIS A 263 17.26 3.34 19.09
N VAL A 264 16.24 4.14 19.42
CA VAL A 264 15.44 3.96 20.64
C VAL A 264 14.03 3.50 20.27
N ARG A 265 13.52 2.50 20.99
CA ARG A 265 12.13 2.02 20.88
C ARG A 265 11.50 1.83 22.24
N TYR A 266 10.17 1.82 22.32
CA TYR A 266 9.50 1.34 23.53
C TYR A 266 9.68 -0.17 23.70
N GLU A 267 9.74 -0.62 24.95
CA GLU A 267 9.79 -2.04 25.30
C GLU A 267 8.58 -2.79 24.76
N GLY A 268 8.84 -3.85 23.98
CA GLY A 268 7.83 -4.63 23.26
C GLY A 268 7.34 -4.01 21.94
N SER A 269 7.90 -2.87 21.52
CA SER A 269 7.86 -2.40 20.12
C SER A 269 9.12 -2.88 19.39
N ASP A 270 9.08 -2.88 18.07
CA ASP A 270 10.14 -3.21 17.09
C ASP A 270 10.45 -2.03 16.14
N SER A 271 9.80 -0.87 16.30
CA SER A 271 10.17 0.34 15.57
C SER A 271 11.04 1.24 16.41
N ALA A 272 12.33 1.28 16.10
CA ALA A 272 13.24 2.27 16.63
C ALA A 272 13.12 3.61 15.91
N LEU A 273 13.21 4.70 16.67
CA LEU A 273 13.44 6.03 16.18
C LEU A 273 14.88 6.41 16.48
N ILE A 274 15.54 6.99 15.50
CA ILE A 274 16.93 7.38 15.59
C ILE A 274 16.99 8.78 16.18
N VAL A 275 17.73 8.93 17.28
CA VAL A 275 17.91 10.23 17.94
C VAL A 275 19.40 10.49 18.22
N PRO A 276 19.81 11.77 18.30
CA PRO A 276 21.18 12.11 18.67
C PRO A 276 21.56 11.51 20.03
N PHE A 277 22.80 11.01 20.14
CA PHE A 277 23.33 10.57 21.43
C PHE A 277 23.64 11.79 22.32
N GLY A 278 23.30 11.70 23.61
CA GLY A 278 23.47 12.77 24.59
C GLY A 278 23.27 12.29 26.02
N SER A 279 22.84 13.19 26.91
CA SER A 279 22.39 12.80 28.25
C SER A 279 21.11 11.95 28.17
N LEU A 280 20.79 11.22 29.24
CA LEU A 280 19.56 10.42 29.34
C LEU A 280 18.33 11.27 28.97
N ASP A 281 18.14 12.40 29.65
CA ASP A 281 17.01 13.31 29.42
C ASP A 281 16.94 13.84 27.98
N ALA A 282 18.10 14.07 27.34
CA ALA A 282 18.15 14.55 25.95
C ALA A 282 17.70 13.46 24.97
N ILE A 283 18.14 12.22 25.18
CA ILE A 283 17.74 11.06 24.38
C ILE A 283 16.24 10.82 24.55
N GLU A 284 15.74 10.80 25.79
CA GLU A 284 14.32 10.57 26.09
C GLU A 284 13.44 11.67 25.47
N SER A 285 13.80 12.94 25.64
CA SER A 285 13.04 14.08 25.09
C SER A 285 13.03 14.07 23.55
N ALA A 286 14.18 13.81 22.91
CA ALA A 286 14.26 13.68 21.46
C ALA A 286 13.41 12.51 20.94
N PHE A 287 13.47 11.36 21.64
CA PHE A 287 12.67 10.19 21.29
C PHE A 287 11.18 10.47 21.43
N GLU A 288 10.74 11.03 22.55
CA GLU A 288 9.32 11.36 22.76
C GLU A 288 8.79 12.40 21.77
N SER A 289 9.60 13.40 21.43
CA SER A 289 9.23 14.41 20.43
C SER A 289 9.06 13.76 19.05
N ALA A 290 10.05 12.98 18.60
CA ALA A 290 9.99 12.24 17.34
C ALA A 290 8.82 11.23 17.32
N TYR A 291 8.57 10.57 18.45
CA TYR A 291 7.49 9.60 18.59
C TYR A 291 6.12 10.28 18.53
N ARG A 292 5.90 11.41 19.21
CA ARG A 292 4.64 12.19 19.09
C ARG A 292 4.45 12.74 17.68
N GLN A 293 5.52 13.20 17.03
CA GLN A 293 5.42 13.69 15.66
C GLN A 293 4.96 12.59 14.69
N ARG A 294 5.47 11.37 14.86
CA ARG A 294 5.17 10.24 13.98
C ARG A 294 3.86 9.54 14.31
N PHE A 295 3.54 9.37 15.59
CA PHE A 295 2.45 8.51 16.05
C PHE A 295 1.33 9.26 16.79
N ALA A 296 1.48 10.56 17.06
CA ALA A 296 0.52 11.45 17.74
C ALA A 296 0.21 11.16 19.23
N PHE A 297 0.85 10.17 19.85
CA PHE A 297 0.71 9.85 21.29
C PHE A 297 2.03 9.33 21.88
N LEU A 298 2.07 9.04 23.20
CA LEU A 298 3.17 8.31 23.86
C LEU A 298 2.67 7.04 24.55
N MET A 299 3.51 6.01 24.64
CA MET A 299 3.19 4.77 25.37
C MET A 299 3.47 4.93 26.86
N GLN A 300 2.47 5.38 27.62
CA GLN A 300 2.62 5.59 29.07
C GLN A 300 2.96 4.27 29.80
N GLY A 301 3.92 4.34 30.73
CA GLY A 301 4.31 3.22 31.61
C GLY A 301 5.24 2.17 30.98
N LYS A 302 5.75 2.39 29.76
CA LYS A 302 6.69 1.49 29.09
C LYS A 302 8.13 2.00 29.18
N GLY A 303 9.08 1.09 29.40
CA GLY A 303 10.50 1.40 29.31
C GLY A 303 10.96 1.67 27.87
N GLN A 304 12.13 2.29 27.72
CA GLN A 304 12.76 2.51 26.43
C GLN A 304 13.97 1.56 26.27
N ILE A 305 14.17 1.04 25.07
CA ILE A 305 15.25 0.12 24.69
C ILE A 305 16.10 0.80 23.62
N VAL A 306 17.42 0.80 23.80
CA VAL A 306 18.39 1.12 22.74
C VAL A 306 18.64 -0.18 21.97
N GLU A 307 18.02 -0.29 20.79
CA GLU A 307 18.15 -1.47 19.91
C GLU A 307 19.55 -1.50 19.28
N ALA A 308 19.97 -0.37 18.73
CA ALA A 308 21.24 -0.23 18.02
C ALA A 308 21.87 1.15 18.26
N VAL A 309 23.13 1.26 17.89
CA VAL A 309 23.88 2.51 17.86
C VAL A 309 24.53 2.67 16.49
N SER A 310 24.60 3.91 16.01
CA SER A 310 25.23 4.21 14.72
C SER A 310 26.10 5.45 14.79
N VAL A 311 27.23 5.40 14.10
CA VAL A 311 28.08 6.56 13.84
C VAL A 311 28.16 6.82 12.35
N GLU A 312 27.96 8.08 11.99
CA GLU A 312 28.21 8.57 10.65
C GLU A 312 29.35 9.59 10.72
N ALA A 313 30.42 9.31 9.99
CA ALA A 313 31.50 10.24 9.76
C ALA A 313 31.28 10.92 8.40
N VAL A 314 31.36 12.25 8.34
CA VAL A 314 31.08 13.04 7.14
C VAL A 314 32.26 13.98 6.87
N VAL A 315 32.71 14.03 5.62
CA VAL A 315 33.60 15.05 5.09
C VAL A 315 32.84 15.85 4.06
N ALA A 316 32.85 17.17 4.21
CA ALA A 316 32.19 18.06 3.27
C ALA A 316 32.73 17.84 1.84
N GLY A 317 31.82 17.77 0.88
CA GLY A 317 32.16 17.72 -0.54
C GLY A 317 32.88 18.99 -0.99
N ASP A 318 33.63 18.90 -2.10
CA ASP A 318 34.32 20.05 -2.69
C ASP A 318 33.33 20.86 -3.54
N ALA A 319 32.45 21.61 -2.87
CA ALA A 319 31.42 22.40 -3.52
C ALA A 319 32.01 23.70 -4.09
N PRO A 320 32.14 23.88 -5.41
CA PRO A 320 32.56 25.15 -5.98
C PRO A 320 31.54 26.24 -5.63
N VAL A 321 32.03 27.42 -5.27
CA VAL A 321 31.17 28.58 -5.01
C VAL A 321 30.46 28.99 -6.29
N GLU A 322 29.13 29.03 -6.26
CA GLU A 322 28.33 29.52 -7.37
C GLU A 322 28.64 31.01 -7.64
N PRO A 323 28.90 31.40 -8.90
CA PRO A 323 29.17 32.78 -9.23
C PRO A 323 27.92 33.64 -8.99
N ARG A 324 28.08 34.71 -8.23
CA ARG A 324 27.02 35.70 -8.01
C ARG A 324 27.14 36.84 -9.01
N HIS A 325 26.10 37.05 -9.78
CA HIS A 325 25.99 38.09 -10.80
C HIS A 325 25.27 39.34 -10.26
N ALA A 326 25.59 40.50 -10.82
CA ALA A 326 24.86 41.73 -10.51
C ALA A 326 23.44 41.65 -11.09
N THR A 327 22.44 42.02 -10.29
CA THR A 327 21.07 42.15 -10.78
C THR A 327 20.92 43.42 -11.61
N HIS A 328 20.18 43.34 -12.69
CA HIS A 328 19.87 44.47 -13.56
C HIS A 328 18.57 45.16 -13.15
N GLU A 329 18.42 46.42 -13.56
CA GLU A 329 17.15 47.15 -13.40
C GLU A 329 16.00 46.42 -14.10
N PRO A 330 14.77 46.49 -13.56
CA PRO A 330 13.59 45.88 -14.19
C PRO A 330 13.42 46.34 -15.64
N ARG A 331 13.17 45.39 -16.53
CA ARG A 331 12.99 45.62 -17.97
C ARG A 331 11.94 44.69 -18.55
N GLU A 332 11.46 45.00 -19.74
CA GLU A 332 10.72 44.02 -20.52
C GLU A 332 11.67 42.93 -21.04
N VAL A 333 11.39 41.69 -20.67
CA VAL A 333 12.18 40.52 -21.10
C VAL A 333 11.96 40.26 -22.59
N PRO A 334 13.02 40.06 -23.41
CA PRO A 334 12.88 39.77 -24.82
C PRO A 334 12.07 38.49 -25.03
N ARG A 335 10.92 38.62 -25.70
CA ARG A 335 10.14 37.49 -26.21
C ARG A 335 10.63 37.17 -27.63
N ARG A 336 11.12 35.95 -27.86
CA ARG A 336 11.52 35.53 -29.20
C ARG A 336 10.32 35.26 -30.09
N GLU A 337 9.25 34.75 -29.50
CA GLU A 337 8.00 34.47 -30.18
C GLU A 337 6.83 34.61 -29.20
N THR A 338 5.61 34.81 -29.73
CA THR A 338 4.37 34.62 -28.98
C THR A 338 3.71 33.38 -29.55
N VAL A 339 3.50 32.37 -28.71
CA VAL A 339 3.03 31.04 -29.11
C VAL A 339 1.75 30.68 -28.37
N ARG A 340 0.95 29.78 -28.94
CA ARG A 340 -0.28 29.30 -28.29
C ARG A 340 0.04 28.19 -27.30
N MET A 341 -0.48 28.32 -26.08
CA MET A 341 -0.38 27.32 -25.02
C MET A 341 -1.77 27.07 -24.42
N TYR A 342 -2.21 25.82 -24.35
CA TYR A 342 -3.46 25.42 -23.73
C TYR A 342 -3.23 25.05 -22.26
N SER A 343 -3.91 25.74 -21.35
CA SER A 343 -3.82 25.49 -19.91
C SER A 343 -5.04 26.06 -19.18
N GLY A 344 -5.55 25.33 -18.19
CA GLY A 344 -6.76 25.70 -17.46
C GLY A 344 -8.00 25.71 -18.35
N GLY A 345 -8.08 24.80 -19.33
CA GLY A 345 -9.24 24.65 -20.20
C GLY A 345 -9.41 25.74 -21.27
N GLN A 346 -8.37 26.51 -21.57
CA GLN A 346 -8.40 27.53 -22.61
C GLN A 346 -7.03 27.77 -23.24
N TRP A 347 -7.03 28.32 -24.46
CA TRP A 347 -5.82 28.76 -25.16
C TRP A 347 -5.36 30.13 -24.67
N HIS A 348 -4.06 30.27 -24.43
CA HIS A 348 -3.38 31.51 -24.07
C HIS A 348 -2.33 31.87 -25.13
N GLU A 349 -2.11 33.17 -25.31
CA GLU A 349 -0.94 33.69 -26.00
C GLU A 349 0.21 33.78 -24.98
N ALA A 350 1.15 32.85 -25.05
CA ALA A 350 2.26 32.72 -24.12
C ALA A 350 3.53 33.35 -24.69
N ALA A 351 4.27 34.07 -23.85
CA ALA A 351 5.59 34.56 -24.22
C ALA A 351 6.58 33.38 -24.28
N LEU A 352 7.24 33.19 -25.42
CA LEU A 352 8.36 32.26 -25.54
C LEU A 352 9.66 33.01 -25.37
N VAL A 353 10.34 32.71 -24.26
CA VAL A 353 11.64 33.28 -23.91
C VAL A 353 12.67 32.16 -23.94
N VAL A 354 13.84 32.43 -24.49
CA VAL A 354 14.94 31.47 -24.40
C VAL A 354 15.89 31.89 -23.29
N ARG A 355 16.52 30.89 -22.66
CA ARG A 355 17.39 31.10 -21.50
C ARG A 355 18.48 32.14 -21.73
N GLU A 356 19.06 32.16 -22.92
CA GLU A 356 20.20 33.03 -23.28
C GLU A 356 19.86 34.52 -23.31
N ASP A 357 18.56 34.87 -23.38
CA ASP A 357 18.11 36.25 -23.45
C ASP A 357 17.79 36.85 -22.06
N LEU A 358 17.84 36.01 -21.01
CA LEU A 358 17.58 36.40 -19.62
C LEU A 358 18.81 36.99 -18.94
N ARG A 359 18.56 37.86 -17.97
CA ARG A 359 19.57 38.49 -17.11
C ARG A 359 19.13 38.44 -15.64
N PRO A 360 20.07 38.28 -14.69
CA PRO A 360 19.75 38.35 -13.27
C PRO A 360 18.93 39.59 -12.92
N GLY A 361 17.79 39.41 -12.24
CA GLY A 361 16.79 40.44 -11.95
C GLY A 361 15.57 40.43 -12.88
N ASP A 362 15.63 39.74 -14.03
CA ASP A 362 14.48 39.65 -14.95
C ASP A 362 13.30 38.91 -14.30
N ILE A 363 12.09 39.38 -14.60
CA ILE A 363 10.82 38.84 -14.11
C ILE A 363 9.93 38.50 -15.32
N ILE A 364 9.31 37.32 -15.29
CA ILE A 364 8.46 36.80 -16.36
C ILE A 364 7.15 36.33 -15.74
N SER A 365 6.07 37.05 -15.99
CA SER A 365 4.72 36.63 -15.58
C SER A 365 4.19 35.55 -16.54
N GLY A 366 3.55 34.52 -15.99
CA GLY A 366 2.84 33.51 -16.77
C GLY A 366 1.53 34.04 -17.37
N PRO A 367 1.02 33.47 -18.49
CA PRO A 367 1.53 32.28 -19.19
C PRO A 367 2.81 32.55 -20.01
N ALA A 368 3.86 31.78 -19.75
CA ALA A 368 5.12 31.88 -20.48
C ALA A 368 5.86 30.54 -20.55
N ILE A 369 6.71 30.40 -21.57
CA ILE A 369 7.58 29.24 -21.79
C ILE A 369 9.02 29.73 -21.77
N ILE A 370 9.82 29.15 -20.88
CA ILE A 370 11.27 29.38 -20.83
C ILE A 370 11.94 28.15 -21.45
N ALA A 371 12.40 28.30 -22.68
CA ALA A 371 13.11 27.25 -23.40
C ALA A 371 14.60 27.28 -23.08
N GLU A 372 15.15 26.13 -22.70
CA GLU A 372 16.55 25.95 -22.35
C GLU A 372 17.13 24.80 -23.19
N LYS A 373 18.46 24.71 -23.28
CA LYS A 373 19.11 23.66 -24.08
C LYS A 373 18.78 22.24 -23.58
N ASN A 374 18.60 22.09 -22.26
CA ASN A 374 18.46 20.79 -21.60
C ASN A 374 17.11 20.63 -20.87
N ALA A 375 16.23 21.64 -20.91
CA ALA A 375 14.96 21.65 -20.20
C ALA A 375 13.96 22.63 -20.82
N THR A 376 12.70 22.52 -20.43
CA THR A 376 11.68 23.53 -20.73
C THR A 376 10.89 23.80 -19.45
N THR A 377 10.86 25.06 -19.03
CA THR A 377 10.16 25.49 -17.82
C THR A 377 8.89 26.24 -18.19
N ILE A 378 7.75 25.78 -17.69
CA ILE A 378 6.44 26.38 -17.94
C ILE A 378 6.06 27.25 -16.76
N VAL A 379 5.83 28.54 -17.03
CA VAL A 379 5.28 29.49 -16.08
C VAL A 379 3.77 29.56 -16.33
N GLU A 380 3.01 28.79 -15.56
CA GLU A 380 1.55 28.70 -15.70
C GLU A 380 0.85 30.04 -15.41
N PRO A 381 -0.37 30.28 -15.92
CA PRO A 381 -1.15 31.47 -15.56
C PRO A 381 -1.23 31.71 -14.05
N GLY A 382 -0.88 32.94 -13.64
CA GLY A 382 -0.85 33.35 -12.22
C GLY A 382 0.44 33.00 -11.46
N TRP A 383 1.38 32.31 -12.10
CA TRP A 383 2.76 32.18 -11.63
C TRP A 383 3.64 33.28 -12.21
N GLU A 384 4.76 33.56 -11.55
CA GLU A 384 5.78 34.50 -11.99
C GLU A 384 7.15 33.89 -11.75
N ALA A 385 8.00 33.87 -12.78
CA ALA A 385 9.40 33.45 -12.66
C ALA A 385 10.30 34.67 -12.46
N ALA A 386 11.22 34.60 -11.52
CA ALA A 386 12.28 35.58 -11.31
C ALA A 386 13.65 34.93 -11.46
N LEU A 387 14.54 35.58 -12.22
CA LEU A 387 15.94 35.15 -12.33
C LEU A 387 16.78 35.78 -11.22
N THR A 388 17.34 34.96 -10.34
CA THR A 388 18.09 35.44 -9.18
C THR A 388 19.53 35.85 -9.54
N ALA A 389 20.23 36.47 -8.58
CA ALA A 389 21.66 36.80 -8.70
C ALA A 389 22.58 35.57 -8.87
N LEU A 390 22.11 34.36 -8.58
CA LEU A 390 22.85 33.11 -8.78
C LEU A 390 22.44 32.38 -10.07
N ASP A 391 21.72 33.08 -10.96
CA ASP A 391 21.18 32.50 -12.18
C ASP A 391 20.12 31.40 -11.93
N HIS A 392 19.55 31.31 -10.73
CA HIS A 392 18.43 30.40 -10.45
C HIS A 392 17.10 30.98 -10.92
N LEU A 393 16.18 30.13 -11.40
CA LEU A 393 14.78 30.51 -11.59
C LEU A 393 13.99 30.17 -10.32
N VAL A 394 13.33 31.19 -9.76
CA VAL A 394 12.38 31.03 -8.66
C VAL A 394 11.01 31.40 -9.19
N LEU A 395 10.07 30.45 -9.13
CA LEU A 395 8.70 30.66 -9.56
C LEU A 395 7.82 30.82 -8.32
N ASP A 396 7.15 31.96 -8.21
CA ASP A 396 6.24 32.29 -7.12
C ASP A 396 4.80 32.35 -7.63
N ARG A 397 3.87 31.81 -6.84
CA ARG A 397 2.44 31.95 -7.12
C ARG A 397 1.97 33.36 -6.73
N ARG A 398 1.62 34.19 -7.72
CA ARG A 398 1.23 35.61 -7.51
C ARG A 398 -0.27 35.85 -7.41
N ALA A 399 -1.08 35.17 -8.21
CA ALA A 399 -2.53 35.24 -8.06
C ALA A 399 -3.00 34.22 -7.00
N ALA A 400 -4.10 34.47 -6.29
CA ALA A 400 -4.74 33.39 -5.53
C ALA A 400 -5.16 32.27 -6.50
N ARG A 401 -5.06 31.01 -6.06
CA ARG A 401 -5.60 29.88 -6.82
C ARG A 401 -7.10 30.11 -7.02
N ALA A 402 -7.55 30.17 -8.26
CA ALA A 402 -8.96 29.98 -8.53
C ALA A 402 -9.28 28.54 -8.15
N VAL A 403 -9.98 28.33 -7.04
CA VAL A 403 -10.49 27.02 -6.64
C VAL A 403 -11.63 26.68 -7.60
N LYS A 404 -11.28 26.28 -8.83
CA LYS A 404 -12.23 25.73 -9.80
C LYS A 404 -12.15 24.22 -9.70
N PHE A 405 -12.81 23.66 -8.69
CA PHE A 405 -13.26 22.27 -8.78
C PHE A 405 -14.64 22.26 -9.43
N ALA A 406 -14.69 22.62 -10.71
CA ALA A 406 -15.89 22.42 -11.51
C ALA A 406 -16.00 20.95 -11.92
N ALA A 407 -15.89 20.04 -10.96
CA ALA A 407 -16.34 18.67 -11.16
C ALA A 407 -17.85 18.70 -10.95
N GLY A 408 -18.62 18.57 -12.04
CA GLY A 408 -20.06 18.36 -11.94
C GLY A 408 -20.37 16.97 -11.37
N THR A 409 -21.63 16.72 -11.03
CA THR A 409 -22.10 15.39 -10.59
C THR A 409 -22.21 14.38 -11.75
N THR A 410 -22.08 14.83 -13.00
CA THR A 410 -22.05 13.96 -14.19
C THR A 410 -20.67 13.30 -14.32
N VAL A 411 -20.64 12.03 -14.72
CA VAL A 411 -19.39 11.28 -14.89
C VAL A 411 -18.48 11.95 -15.92
N ASP A 412 -17.28 12.30 -15.47
CA ASP A 412 -16.18 12.76 -16.32
C ASP A 412 -15.04 11.72 -16.25
N PRO A 413 -14.57 11.16 -17.38
CA PRO A 413 -13.54 10.12 -17.39
C PRO A 413 -12.21 10.51 -16.73
N VAL A 414 -11.84 11.79 -16.73
CA VAL A 414 -10.63 12.29 -16.05
C VAL A 414 -10.90 12.36 -14.56
N GLN A 415 -12.02 12.96 -14.16
CA GLN A 415 -12.39 13.08 -12.75
C GLN A 415 -12.64 11.72 -12.11
N LEU A 416 -13.17 10.73 -12.85
CA LEU A 416 -13.38 9.38 -12.35
C LEU A 416 -12.06 8.76 -11.87
N GLU A 417 -11.02 8.88 -12.69
CA GLU A 417 -9.67 8.41 -12.33
C GLU A 417 -9.08 9.23 -11.17
N VAL A 418 -9.30 10.55 -11.14
CA VAL A 418 -8.85 11.41 -10.03
C VAL A 418 -9.51 11.00 -8.71
N PHE A 419 -10.84 10.89 -8.66
CA PHE A 419 -11.58 10.52 -7.46
C PHE A 419 -11.25 9.09 -7.02
N TYR A 420 -11.08 8.14 -7.94
CA TYR A 420 -10.58 6.80 -7.64
C TYR A 420 -9.25 6.86 -6.87
N ASN A 421 -8.25 7.55 -7.42
CA ASN A 421 -6.95 7.69 -6.78
C ASN A 421 -7.05 8.39 -5.43
N LEU A 422 -7.92 9.41 -5.29
CA LEU A 422 -8.14 10.12 -4.04
C LEU A 422 -8.76 9.20 -2.96
N PHE A 423 -9.78 8.40 -3.28
CA PHE A 423 -10.38 7.47 -2.31
C PHE A 423 -9.41 6.38 -1.87
N MET A 424 -8.67 5.79 -2.82
CA MET A 424 -7.64 4.79 -2.52
C MET A 424 -6.55 5.37 -1.64
N ASN A 425 -6.10 6.59 -1.92
CA ASN A 425 -5.07 7.26 -1.13
C ASN A 425 -5.47 7.45 0.33
N ILE A 426 -6.73 7.79 0.60
CA ILE A 426 -7.22 7.89 1.99
C ILE A 426 -7.15 6.52 2.68
N ALA A 427 -7.63 5.46 2.04
CA ALA A 427 -7.57 4.11 2.59
C ALA A 427 -6.12 3.66 2.88
N GLU A 428 -5.19 3.96 1.98
CA GLU A 428 -3.75 3.71 2.17
C GLU A 428 -3.15 4.53 3.32
N GLN A 429 -3.51 5.81 3.45
CA GLN A 429 -3.06 6.64 4.56
C GLN A 429 -3.56 6.10 5.92
N MET A 430 -4.81 5.61 5.97
CA MET A 430 -5.33 4.92 7.15
C MET A 430 -4.52 3.65 7.45
N GLY A 431 -4.21 2.85 6.44
CA GLY A 431 -3.43 1.62 6.58
C GLY A 431 -2.01 1.87 7.10
N LEU A 432 -1.33 2.88 6.56
CA LEU A 432 -0.02 3.32 7.04
C LEU A 432 -0.08 3.82 8.49
N GLN A 433 -1.13 4.54 8.87
CA GLN A 433 -1.34 4.98 10.26
C GLN A 433 -1.51 3.77 11.18
N LEU A 434 -2.31 2.78 10.79
CA LEU A 434 -2.55 1.56 11.57
C LEU A 434 -1.27 0.75 11.75
N GLN A 435 -0.55 0.47 10.65
CA GLN A 435 0.72 -0.27 10.70
C GLN A 435 1.73 0.38 11.64
N ASN A 436 1.88 1.70 11.55
CA ASN A 436 2.85 2.45 12.34
C ASN A 436 2.50 2.47 13.84
N THR A 437 1.22 2.46 14.20
CA THR A 437 0.77 2.62 15.59
C THR A 437 0.37 1.32 16.29
N ALA A 438 0.18 0.23 15.55
CA ALA A 438 -0.16 -1.07 16.09
C ALA A 438 0.96 -1.66 16.95
N TYR A 439 0.60 -2.58 17.84
CA TYR A 439 1.53 -3.21 18.77
C TYR A 439 1.78 -4.69 18.46
N SER A 440 0.76 -5.41 18.01
CA SER A 440 0.88 -6.84 17.67
C SER A 440 1.71 -7.07 16.40
N VAL A 441 2.45 -8.18 16.40
CA VAL A 441 3.21 -8.66 15.22
C VAL A 441 2.27 -8.88 14.03
N ASN A 442 1.04 -9.34 14.28
CA ASN A 442 0.03 -9.59 13.25
C ASN A 442 -0.28 -8.34 12.42
N ILE A 443 -0.62 -7.22 13.07
CA ILE A 443 -0.99 -6.00 12.36
C ILE A 443 0.27 -5.29 11.84
N LYS A 444 1.30 -5.19 12.66
CA LYS A 444 2.47 -4.35 12.37
C LYS A 444 3.44 -4.96 11.36
N GLU A 445 3.82 -6.22 11.58
CA GLU A 445 4.85 -6.90 10.78
C GLU A 445 4.23 -7.71 9.65
N ARG A 446 3.19 -8.47 9.98
CA ARG A 446 2.52 -9.37 9.02
C ARG A 446 1.52 -8.65 8.12
N LEU A 447 1.12 -7.42 8.46
CA LEU A 447 0.13 -6.62 7.74
C LEU A 447 -1.24 -7.28 7.63
N ASP A 448 -1.64 -8.01 8.68
CA ASP A 448 -2.94 -8.68 8.77
C ASP A 448 -4.03 -7.71 9.26
N PHE A 449 -4.32 -6.71 8.41
CA PHE A 449 -5.35 -5.71 8.63
C PHE A 449 -5.91 -5.20 7.30
N SER A 450 -6.97 -4.42 7.29
CA SER A 450 -7.44 -3.65 6.13
C SER A 450 -8.15 -2.37 6.56
N CYS A 451 -8.03 -1.32 5.75
CA CYS A 451 -8.64 -0.02 5.99
C CYS A 451 -9.47 0.39 4.77
N ALA A 452 -10.70 0.81 5.00
CA ALA A 452 -11.68 1.00 3.94
C ALA A 452 -12.63 2.19 4.17
N LEU A 453 -13.13 2.72 3.05
CA LEU A 453 -14.13 3.79 2.98
C LEU A 453 -15.47 3.23 2.51
N PHE A 454 -16.55 3.75 3.10
CA PHE A 454 -17.91 3.32 2.81
C PHE A 454 -18.84 4.52 2.58
N ASP A 455 -19.79 4.34 1.65
CA ASP A 455 -20.85 5.32 1.42
C ASP A 455 -21.86 5.38 2.59
N ALA A 456 -22.85 6.28 2.49
CA ALA A 456 -23.90 6.44 3.50
C ALA A 456 -24.73 5.17 3.75
N LYS A 457 -24.73 4.20 2.82
CA LYS A 457 -25.45 2.92 2.91
C LYS A 457 -24.55 1.78 3.42
N GLY A 458 -23.28 2.05 3.70
CA GLY A 458 -22.30 1.05 4.12
C GLY A 458 -21.73 0.21 2.98
N ASN A 459 -21.85 0.65 1.72
CA ASN A 459 -21.22 -0.03 0.60
C ASN A 459 -19.76 0.37 0.47
N LEU A 460 -18.89 -0.61 0.21
CA LEU A 460 -17.46 -0.39 0.03
C LEU A 460 -17.18 0.51 -1.19
N ILE A 461 -16.36 1.54 -1.00
CA ILE A 461 -15.90 2.48 -2.04
C ILE A 461 -14.44 2.23 -2.41
N ALA A 462 -13.57 2.15 -1.40
CA ALA A 462 -12.13 1.94 -1.57
C ALA A 462 -11.59 1.15 -0.37
N ASN A 463 -10.56 0.32 -0.61
CA ASN A 463 -9.89 -0.48 0.40
C ASN A 463 -8.40 -0.55 0.11
N ALA A 464 -7.55 -0.32 1.10
CA ALA A 464 -6.12 -0.56 0.96
C ALA A 464 -5.85 -2.07 0.77
N PRO A 465 -5.06 -2.48 -0.23
CA PRO A 465 -4.92 -3.88 -0.63
C PRO A 465 -4.01 -4.65 0.33
N HIS A 466 -4.58 -5.09 1.45
CA HIS A 466 -3.88 -5.88 2.46
C HIS A 466 -4.41 -7.32 2.48
N MET A 467 -5.61 -7.58 3.03
CA MET A 467 -6.17 -8.93 3.13
C MET A 467 -7.40 -9.15 2.24
N PRO A 468 -7.36 -10.11 1.29
CA PRO A 468 -8.49 -10.38 0.42
C PRO A 468 -9.78 -10.84 1.11
N VAL A 469 -9.71 -11.49 2.28
CA VAL A 469 -10.92 -11.94 2.99
C VAL A 469 -11.68 -10.80 3.68
N HIS A 470 -11.02 -9.68 3.95
CA HIS A 470 -11.67 -8.46 4.46
C HIS A 470 -12.52 -7.78 3.37
N LEU A 471 -12.25 -8.12 2.11
CA LEU A 471 -12.98 -7.60 0.96
C LEU A 471 -14.42 -8.10 1.00
N GLY A 472 -15.39 -7.20 0.88
CA GLY A 472 -16.82 -7.56 0.88
C GLY A 472 -17.39 -7.92 2.26
N SER A 473 -16.59 -8.44 3.20
CA SER A 473 -17.05 -8.79 4.55
C SER A 473 -17.20 -7.56 5.47
N MET A 474 -16.30 -6.58 5.39
CA MET A 474 -16.39 -5.35 6.21
C MET A 474 -17.68 -4.55 5.95
N GLY A 475 -18.19 -4.55 4.71
CA GLY A 475 -19.43 -3.82 4.37
C GLY A 475 -20.64 -4.31 5.17
N GLU A 476 -20.73 -5.60 5.46
CA GLU A 476 -21.81 -6.15 6.30
C GLU A 476 -21.66 -5.74 7.77
N SER A 477 -20.43 -5.64 8.30
CA SER A 477 -20.21 -5.08 9.64
C SER A 477 -20.69 -3.63 9.72
N ILE A 478 -20.38 -2.80 8.71
CA ILE A 478 -20.82 -1.40 8.65
C ILE A 478 -22.35 -1.35 8.63
N LYS A 479 -23.00 -2.10 7.72
CA LYS A 479 -24.47 -2.12 7.60
C LYS A 479 -25.14 -2.56 8.89
N THR A 480 -24.58 -3.53 9.61
CA THR A 480 -25.10 -3.96 10.92
C THR A 480 -25.00 -2.83 11.96
N VAL A 481 -23.83 -2.22 12.12
CA VAL A 481 -23.66 -1.09 13.06
C VAL A 481 -24.60 0.06 12.71
N VAL A 482 -24.77 0.39 11.43
CA VAL A 482 -25.70 1.44 10.97
C VAL A 482 -27.14 1.07 11.32
N ARG A 483 -27.58 -0.15 10.98
CA ARG A 483 -28.95 -0.62 11.22
C ARG A 483 -29.30 -0.60 12.71
N GLU A 484 -28.41 -1.09 13.56
CA GLU A 484 -28.68 -1.26 14.99
C GLU A 484 -28.53 0.02 15.80
N ASN A 485 -27.75 1.00 15.33
CA ASN A 485 -27.52 2.26 16.03
C ASN A 485 -28.16 3.47 15.35
N ALA A 486 -28.99 3.30 14.32
CA ALA A 486 -29.58 4.40 13.53
C ALA A 486 -30.26 5.49 14.38
N ALA A 487 -30.85 5.11 15.52
CA ALA A 487 -31.56 6.02 16.42
C ALA A 487 -30.65 6.69 17.47
N THR A 488 -29.48 6.12 17.78
CA THR A 488 -28.66 6.50 18.93
C THR A 488 -27.25 6.96 18.57
N MET A 489 -26.80 6.73 17.34
CA MET A 489 -25.49 7.13 16.83
C MET A 489 -25.33 8.66 16.88
N GLN A 490 -24.17 9.12 17.33
CA GLN A 490 -23.84 10.55 17.45
C GLN A 490 -22.46 10.89 16.88
N PRO A 491 -22.17 12.17 16.58
CA PRO A 491 -20.82 12.61 16.25
C PRO A 491 -19.81 12.23 17.34
N GLY A 492 -18.66 11.70 16.93
CA GLY A 492 -17.58 11.27 17.83
C GLY A 492 -17.76 9.88 18.44
N ASP A 493 -18.82 9.15 18.08
CA ASP A 493 -18.94 7.73 18.44
C ASP A 493 -18.04 6.84 17.56
N VAL A 494 -17.51 5.76 18.12
CA VAL A 494 -16.78 4.71 17.41
C VAL A 494 -17.27 3.35 17.91
N TYR A 495 -17.47 2.41 16.99
CA TYR A 495 -18.02 1.08 17.27
C TYR A 495 -16.99 -0.01 16.99
N ALA A 496 -17.07 -1.13 17.71
CA ALA A 496 -16.26 -2.32 17.51
C ALA A 496 -17.16 -3.56 17.32
N LEU A 497 -16.79 -4.43 16.38
CA LEU A 497 -17.51 -5.68 16.08
C LEU A 497 -16.55 -6.75 15.55
N ASN A 498 -16.61 -7.97 16.09
CA ASN A 498 -16.01 -9.17 15.50
C ASN A 498 -17.02 -10.31 15.29
N ASP A 499 -18.29 -10.08 15.65
CA ASP A 499 -19.34 -11.09 15.61
C ASP A 499 -19.55 -11.65 14.18
N PRO A 500 -19.25 -12.94 13.93
CA PRO A 500 -19.30 -13.52 12.59
C PRO A 500 -20.70 -13.59 11.99
N TYR A 501 -21.73 -13.64 12.83
CA TYR A 501 -23.12 -13.69 12.36
C TYR A 501 -23.66 -12.31 11.94
N HIS A 502 -22.90 -11.25 12.20
CA HIS A 502 -23.26 -9.85 11.94
C HIS A 502 -22.21 -9.12 11.08
N GLY A 503 -21.46 -9.86 10.26
CA GLY A 503 -20.50 -9.34 9.28
C GLY A 503 -19.03 -9.52 9.67
N GLY A 504 -18.74 -10.06 10.85
CA GLY A 504 -17.40 -10.54 11.19
C GLY A 504 -16.97 -11.73 10.32
N THR A 505 -15.67 -11.96 10.23
CA THR A 505 -15.05 -13.10 9.53
C THR A 505 -14.79 -14.25 10.49
N HIS A 506 -14.17 -13.94 11.63
CA HIS A 506 -13.93 -14.79 12.79
C HIS A 506 -13.65 -13.88 14.01
N LEU A 507 -13.61 -14.41 15.23
CA LEU A 507 -13.44 -13.57 16.42
C LEU A 507 -12.12 -12.77 16.48
N PRO A 508 -10.98 -13.28 16.01
CA PRO A 508 -9.73 -12.51 16.05
C PRO A 508 -9.72 -11.25 15.18
N ASP A 509 -10.56 -11.20 14.14
CA ASP A 509 -10.69 -10.00 13.28
C ASP A 509 -11.68 -9.01 13.87
N VAL A 510 -11.16 -7.98 14.54
CA VAL A 510 -12.01 -6.92 15.10
C VAL A 510 -12.11 -5.76 14.12
N THR A 511 -13.35 -5.40 13.77
CA THR A 511 -13.67 -4.26 12.92
C THR A 511 -14.01 -3.05 13.79
N VAL A 512 -13.24 -1.97 13.65
CA VAL A 512 -13.52 -0.66 14.27
C VAL A 512 -14.11 0.26 13.22
N ILE A 513 -15.24 0.88 13.54
CA ILE A 513 -16.10 1.61 12.61
C ILE A 513 -16.36 3.01 13.14
N THR A 514 -16.04 4.02 12.33
CA THR A 514 -16.21 5.43 12.69
C THR A 514 -17.15 6.11 11.70
N PRO A 515 -18.34 6.59 12.14
CA PRO A 515 -19.22 7.40 11.34
C PRO A 515 -18.62 8.79 11.05
N VAL A 516 -18.65 9.21 9.79
CA VAL A 516 -18.19 10.53 9.35
C VAL A 516 -19.38 11.47 9.30
N TYR A 517 -19.45 12.37 10.29
CA TYR A 517 -20.50 13.38 10.35
C TYR A 517 -20.15 14.63 9.54
N LEU A 518 -21.09 15.01 8.67
CA LEU A 518 -21.13 16.27 7.92
C LEU A 518 -22.53 16.86 8.06
N GLU A 519 -22.64 18.17 8.26
CA GLU A 519 -23.93 18.87 8.41
C GLU A 519 -24.89 18.21 9.43
N GLY A 520 -24.36 17.63 10.51
CA GLY A 520 -25.14 17.01 11.57
C GLY A 520 -25.68 15.60 11.30
N LYS A 521 -25.33 14.95 10.17
CA LYS A 521 -25.74 13.56 9.84
C LYS A 521 -24.56 12.66 9.49
N PRO A 522 -24.62 11.34 9.76
CA PRO A 522 -23.62 10.41 9.29
C PRO A 522 -23.71 10.29 7.77
N THR A 523 -22.68 10.75 7.08
CA THR A 523 -22.68 10.90 5.61
C THR A 523 -21.81 9.85 4.92
N PHE A 524 -20.76 9.40 5.61
CA PHE A 524 -19.88 8.31 5.19
C PHE A 524 -19.50 7.47 6.41
N TYR A 525 -18.85 6.34 6.19
CA TYR A 525 -18.21 5.57 7.25
C TYR A 525 -16.79 5.23 6.84
N VAL A 526 -15.90 5.17 7.83
CA VAL A 526 -14.57 4.60 7.67
C VAL A 526 -14.45 3.40 8.60
N GLY A 527 -13.73 2.39 8.14
CA GLY A 527 -13.53 1.18 8.92
C GLY A 527 -12.11 0.65 8.81
N SER A 528 -11.63 0.08 9.89
CA SER A 528 -10.39 -0.69 9.94
C SER A 528 -10.68 -2.05 10.56
N ARG A 529 -10.21 -3.13 9.95
CA ARG A 529 -10.26 -4.48 10.51
C ARG A 529 -8.84 -4.95 10.75
N GLY A 530 -8.54 -5.45 11.94
CA GLY A 530 -7.22 -5.93 12.32
C GLY A 530 -7.32 -7.29 12.99
N HIS A 531 -6.38 -8.18 12.67
CA HIS A 531 -6.29 -9.48 13.30
C HIS A 531 -5.55 -9.37 14.63
N HIS A 532 -6.28 -9.51 15.74
CA HIS A 532 -5.70 -9.54 17.07
C HIS A 532 -5.05 -10.89 17.35
N ALA A 533 -3.81 -10.88 17.87
CA ALA A 533 -3.05 -12.09 18.13
C ALA A 533 -3.75 -13.08 19.08
N ASP A 534 -4.56 -12.58 20.03
CA ASP A 534 -5.41 -13.39 20.91
C ASP A 534 -6.61 -12.55 21.36
N ILE A 535 -7.82 -13.08 21.19
CA ILE A 535 -9.09 -12.56 21.70
C ILE A 535 -9.72 -13.52 22.73
N GLY A 536 -8.94 -14.49 23.22
CA GLY A 536 -9.36 -15.56 24.13
C GLY A 536 -9.46 -16.92 23.45
N GLY A 537 -10.37 -17.76 23.95
CA GLY A 537 -10.61 -19.11 23.40
C GLY A 537 -9.84 -20.20 24.13
N THR A 538 -10.11 -21.47 23.78
CA THR A 538 -9.56 -22.64 24.49
C THR A 538 -8.06 -22.83 24.28
N THR A 539 -7.51 -22.34 23.16
CA THR A 539 -6.07 -22.35 22.87
C THR A 539 -5.51 -20.92 22.73
N PRO A 540 -4.22 -20.70 23.06
CA PRO A 540 -3.52 -19.45 22.75
C PRO A 540 -3.55 -19.16 21.25
N GLY A 541 -3.74 -17.89 20.87
CA GLY A 541 -3.82 -17.50 19.46
C GLY A 541 -5.23 -17.47 18.89
N SER A 542 -6.25 -17.84 19.70
CA SER A 542 -7.68 -17.82 19.34
C SER A 542 -8.06 -18.63 18.09
N MET A 543 -7.28 -19.68 17.82
CA MET A 543 -7.48 -20.59 16.68
C MET A 543 -7.59 -22.04 17.18
N PRO A 544 -8.57 -22.36 18.04
CA PRO A 544 -8.71 -23.70 18.59
C PRO A 544 -9.09 -24.70 17.48
N PRO A 545 -8.29 -25.74 17.24
CA PRO A 545 -8.49 -26.63 16.09
C PRO A 545 -9.73 -27.52 16.21
N PHE A 546 -10.28 -27.65 17.42
CA PHE A 546 -11.39 -28.55 17.74
C PHE A 546 -12.62 -27.83 18.30
N SER A 547 -12.74 -26.50 18.12
CA SER A 547 -13.94 -25.78 18.55
C SER A 547 -15.19 -26.28 17.81
N THR A 548 -16.26 -26.43 18.57
CA THR A 548 -17.61 -26.81 18.15
C THR A 548 -18.61 -25.66 18.37
N LEU A 549 -18.30 -24.77 19.32
CA LEU A 549 -19.10 -23.59 19.66
C LEU A 549 -18.26 -22.32 19.53
N ILE A 550 -18.91 -21.22 19.14
CA ILE A 550 -18.24 -19.91 18.99
C ILE A 550 -17.59 -19.42 20.29
N GLU A 551 -18.16 -19.74 21.46
CA GLU A 551 -17.61 -19.35 22.76
C GLU A 551 -16.23 -19.95 23.04
N GLU A 552 -15.90 -21.09 22.41
CA GLU A 552 -14.61 -21.76 22.55
C GLU A 552 -13.50 -21.02 21.77
N GLU A 553 -13.87 -20.10 20.87
CA GLU A 553 -12.94 -19.34 20.03
C GLU A 553 -12.52 -18.01 20.66
N GLY A 554 -13.24 -17.53 21.67
CA GLY A 554 -12.88 -16.34 22.45
C GLY A 554 -14.02 -15.36 22.67
N VAL A 555 -13.67 -14.09 22.87
CA VAL A 555 -14.62 -13.03 23.20
C VAL A 555 -15.34 -12.53 21.95
N GLN A 556 -16.66 -12.71 21.93
CA GLN A 556 -17.54 -12.16 20.91
C GLN A 556 -17.95 -10.73 21.25
N ILE A 557 -17.63 -9.81 20.34
CA ILE A 557 -17.91 -8.38 20.39
C ILE A 557 -19.02 -8.11 19.37
N ASN A 558 -20.26 -8.05 19.86
CA ASN A 558 -21.42 -7.71 19.04
C ASN A 558 -21.76 -6.22 19.22
N ASN A 559 -21.36 -5.40 18.23
CA ASN A 559 -21.73 -3.98 18.10
C ASN A 559 -21.53 -3.15 19.40
N VAL A 560 -20.28 -3.09 19.86
CA VAL A 560 -19.93 -2.39 21.11
C VAL A 560 -19.54 -0.94 20.81
N LYS A 561 -20.12 0.01 21.54
CA LYS A 561 -19.68 1.42 21.50
C LYS A 561 -18.33 1.55 22.23
N LEU A 562 -17.25 1.65 21.45
CA LEU A 562 -15.86 1.74 21.92
C LEU A 562 -15.47 3.17 22.32
N VAL A 563 -15.94 4.16 21.56
CA VAL A 563 -15.81 5.59 21.90
C VAL A 563 -17.21 6.19 21.93
N GLU A 564 -17.51 6.94 22.97
CA GLU A 564 -18.78 7.66 23.12
C GLU A 564 -18.51 9.16 23.11
N ARG A 565 -18.99 9.84 22.07
CA ARG A 565 -18.83 11.30 21.90
C ARG A 565 -17.39 11.79 22.14
N GLY A 566 -16.42 11.08 21.59
CA GLY A 566 -14.99 11.38 21.73
C GLY A 566 -14.32 10.86 23.01
N VAL A 567 -15.05 10.20 23.92
CA VAL A 567 -14.49 9.61 25.15
C VAL A 567 -14.32 8.09 24.98
N LEU A 568 -13.08 7.61 25.08
CA LEU A 568 -12.78 6.18 24.98
C LEU A 568 -13.32 5.41 26.20
N ARG A 569 -14.12 4.36 25.96
CA ARG A 569 -14.69 3.48 26.98
C ARG A 569 -13.75 2.31 27.31
N GLU A 570 -12.52 2.66 27.70
CA GLU A 570 -11.42 1.71 27.89
C GLU A 570 -11.71 0.69 29.00
N ALA A 571 -12.26 1.15 30.14
CA ALA A 571 -12.55 0.27 31.27
C ALA A 571 -13.60 -0.80 30.91
N GLU A 572 -14.65 -0.40 30.19
CA GLU A 572 -15.70 -1.30 29.73
C GLU A 572 -15.22 -2.27 28.66
N MET A 573 -14.39 -1.80 27.71
CA MET A 573 -13.82 -2.69 26.70
C MET A 573 -12.87 -3.72 27.31
N VAL A 574 -12.02 -3.31 28.26
CA VAL A 574 -11.15 -4.24 29.00
C VAL A 574 -11.97 -5.22 29.85
N ALA A 575 -13.08 -4.78 30.46
CA ALA A 575 -13.98 -5.66 31.19
C ALA A 575 -14.63 -6.70 30.26
N LEU A 576 -15.06 -6.30 29.06
CA LEU A 576 -15.59 -7.21 28.05
C LEU A 576 -14.55 -8.24 27.60
N LEU A 577 -13.32 -7.80 27.30
CA LEU A 577 -12.22 -8.71 26.92
C LEU A 577 -11.83 -9.70 28.01
N LYS A 578 -12.11 -9.37 29.28
CA LYS A 578 -11.93 -10.25 30.44
C LYS A 578 -13.16 -11.07 30.80
N SER A 579 -14.25 -10.94 30.05
CA SER A 579 -15.50 -11.62 30.30
C SER A 579 -15.59 -12.96 29.55
N GLY A 580 -16.66 -13.71 29.81
CA GLY A 580 -16.90 -15.01 29.19
C GLY A 580 -16.07 -16.14 29.82
N LYS A 581 -16.27 -17.35 29.30
CA LYS A 581 -15.64 -18.57 29.79
C LYS A 581 -14.15 -18.66 29.41
N TYR A 582 -13.80 -18.12 28.24
CA TYR A 582 -12.45 -18.13 27.68
C TYR A 582 -12.01 -16.71 27.31
N PRO A 583 -11.71 -15.86 28.31
CA PRO A 583 -11.38 -14.46 28.10
C PRO A 583 -10.06 -14.27 27.34
N SER A 584 -9.83 -13.06 26.82
CA SER A 584 -8.54 -12.68 26.24
C SER A 584 -7.40 -12.83 27.24
N ARG A 585 -6.29 -13.43 26.77
CA ARG A 585 -5.07 -13.62 27.58
C ARG A 585 -4.31 -12.31 27.76
N ASN A 586 -4.43 -11.38 26.81
CA ASN A 586 -3.71 -10.10 26.83
C ASN A 586 -4.61 -8.91 26.44
N PRO A 587 -5.60 -8.56 27.28
CA PRO A 587 -6.56 -7.50 26.98
C PRO A 587 -5.91 -6.11 26.79
N GLN A 588 -4.72 -5.90 27.35
CA GLN A 588 -3.99 -4.64 27.17
C GLN A 588 -3.37 -4.53 25.77
N GLN A 589 -2.88 -5.63 25.21
CA GLN A 589 -2.46 -5.67 23.80
C GLN A 589 -3.65 -5.47 22.87
N ASN A 590 -4.80 -6.10 23.15
CA ASN A 590 -6.01 -5.84 22.36
C ASN A 590 -6.39 -4.35 22.39
N MET A 591 -6.35 -3.72 23.56
CA MET A 591 -6.66 -2.30 23.70
C MET A 591 -5.64 -1.40 22.96
N ALA A 592 -4.37 -1.76 22.93
CA ALA A 592 -3.36 -1.03 22.16
C ALA A 592 -3.66 -1.07 20.65
N ASP A 593 -3.98 -2.24 20.10
CA ASP A 593 -4.33 -2.39 18.69
C ASP A 593 -5.66 -1.69 18.35
N LEU A 594 -6.66 -1.74 19.24
CA LEU A 594 -7.92 -1.00 19.09
C LEU A 594 -7.70 0.52 19.07
N LYS A 595 -6.78 1.04 19.90
CA LYS A 595 -6.38 2.46 19.87
C LYS A 595 -5.72 2.83 18.54
N ALA A 596 -4.86 1.97 18.00
CA ALA A 596 -4.25 2.13 16.69
C ALA A 596 -5.31 2.18 15.56
N GLN A 597 -6.31 1.30 15.62
CA GLN A 597 -7.45 1.29 14.71
C GLN A 597 -8.30 2.58 14.79
N ILE A 598 -8.57 3.09 15.99
CA ILE A 598 -9.24 4.40 16.17
C ILE A 598 -8.44 5.52 15.50
N ALA A 599 -7.12 5.56 15.72
CA ALA A 599 -6.25 6.57 15.13
C ALA A 599 -6.22 6.49 13.59
N ALA A 600 -6.19 5.28 13.04
CA ALA A 600 -6.30 5.05 11.60
C ALA A 600 -7.64 5.54 11.04
N ASN A 601 -8.75 5.23 11.70
CA ASN A 601 -10.06 5.73 11.28
C ASN A 601 -10.18 7.26 11.36
N GLU A 602 -9.67 7.88 12.42
CA GLU A 602 -9.67 9.35 12.55
C GLU A 602 -8.89 10.02 11.41
N LYS A 603 -7.79 9.42 10.96
CA LYS A 603 -7.07 9.89 9.76
C LYS A 603 -7.97 9.84 8.52
N GLY A 604 -8.73 8.78 8.34
CA GLY A 604 -9.73 8.66 7.26
C GLY A 604 -10.84 9.73 7.33
N VAL A 605 -11.36 9.99 8.53
CA VAL A 605 -12.36 11.05 8.79
C VAL A 605 -11.83 12.42 8.35
N GLN A 606 -10.60 12.75 8.72
CA GLN A 606 -9.98 14.04 8.39
C GLN A 606 -9.79 14.23 6.89
N GLU A 607 -9.28 13.23 6.19
CA GLU A 607 -9.05 13.34 4.74
C GLU A 607 -10.36 13.36 3.95
N LEU A 608 -11.40 12.62 4.37
CA LEU A 608 -12.73 12.72 3.76
C LEU A 608 -13.34 14.12 3.94
N ARG A 609 -13.19 14.72 5.13
CA ARG A 609 -13.64 16.11 5.38
C ARG A 609 -12.94 17.11 4.46
N LYS A 610 -11.60 17.01 4.33
CA LYS A 610 -10.83 17.84 3.40
C LYS A 610 -11.29 17.66 1.97
N MET A 611 -11.56 16.43 1.54
CA MET A 611 -12.08 16.17 0.19
C MET A 611 -13.44 16.83 -0.02
N VAL A 612 -14.36 16.75 0.94
CA VAL A 612 -15.67 17.39 0.84
C VAL A 612 -15.56 18.91 0.85
N GLU A 613 -14.70 19.49 1.69
CA GLU A 613 -14.41 20.92 1.69
C GLU A 613 -13.88 21.39 0.33
N GLN A 614 -13.07 20.56 -0.32
CA GLN A 614 -12.44 20.86 -1.59
C GLN A 614 -13.39 20.72 -2.79
N PHE A 615 -14.17 19.64 -2.87
CA PHE A 615 -14.94 19.28 -4.06
C PHE A 615 -16.46 19.45 -3.89
N GLY A 616 -16.95 19.65 -2.67
CA GLY A 616 -18.37 19.67 -2.34
C GLY A 616 -18.94 18.26 -2.12
N LEU A 617 -19.94 18.16 -1.24
CA LEU A 617 -20.51 16.87 -0.82
C LEU A 617 -21.18 16.12 -1.99
N ASP A 618 -21.99 16.82 -2.78
CA ASP A 618 -22.76 16.22 -3.88
C ASP A 618 -21.83 15.61 -4.94
N VAL A 619 -20.70 16.27 -5.21
CA VAL A 619 -19.69 15.79 -6.16
C VAL A 619 -19.01 14.54 -5.62
N VAL A 620 -18.53 14.57 -4.37
CA VAL A 620 -17.89 13.40 -3.74
C VAL A 620 -18.82 12.19 -3.77
N GLN A 621 -20.09 12.38 -3.40
CA GLN A 621 -21.09 11.30 -3.41
C GLN A 621 -21.37 10.77 -4.82
N ALA A 622 -21.47 11.65 -5.82
CA ALA A 622 -21.65 11.24 -7.20
C ALA A 622 -20.47 10.39 -7.69
N TYR A 623 -19.23 10.80 -7.43
CA TYR A 623 -18.05 10.06 -7.85
C TYR A 623 -17.83 8.76 -7.08
N MET A 624 -18.27 8.65 -5.82
CA MET A 624 -18.36 7.36 -5.12
C MET A 624 -19.26 6.38 -5.90
N GLY A 625 -20.40 6.86 -6.42
CA GLY A 625 -21.29 6.09 -7.29
C GLY A 625 -20.62 5.71 -8.62
N HIS A 626 -20.03 6.68 -9.33
CA HIS A 626 -19.38 6.45 -10.62
C HIS A 626 -18.23 5.44 -10.53
N VAL A 627 -17.47 5.46 -9.44
CA VAL A 627 -16.39 4.48 -9.17
C VAL A 627 -16.94 3.07 -8.97
N GLN A 628 -18.10 2.92 -8.32
CA GLN A 628 -18.77 1.61 -8.20
C GLN A 628 -19.34 1.15 -9.55
N ASP A 629 -19.95 2.04 -10.32
CA ASP A 629 -20.54 1.72 -11.62
C ASP A 629 -19.46 1.31 -12.64
N ASN A 630 -18.27 1.91 -12.58
CA ASN A 630 -17.12 1.49 -13.39
C ASN A 630 -16.62 0.07 -13.03
N ALA A 631 -16.59 -0.27 -11.74
CA ALA A 631 -16.21 -1.60 -11.28
C ALA A 631 -17.26 -2.65 -11.71
N GLU A 632 -18.54 -2.33 -11.61
CA GLU A 632 -19.64 -3.15 -12.14
C GLU A 632 -19.45 -3.43 -13.64
N GLU A 633 -19.29 -2.39 -14.44
CA GLU A 633 -19.15 -2.52 -15.89
C GLU A 633 -17.92 -3.36 -16.28
N SER A 634 -16.84 -3.25 -15.52
CA SER A 634 -15.62 -4.02 -15.75
C SER A 634 -15.84 -5.52 -15.50
N VAL A 635 -16.54 -5.90 -14.44
CA VAL A 635 -16.95 -7.30 -14.21
C VAL A 635 -17.92 -7.77 -15.29
N ARG A 636 -18.91 -6.95 -15.68
CA ARG A 636 -19.87 -7.28 -16.75
C ARG A 636 -19.19 -7.57 -18.09
N ARG A 637 -18.08 -6.91 -18.42
CA ARG A 637 -17.30 -7.20 -19.65
C ARG A 637 -16.71 -8.60 -19.60
N VAL A 638 -16.13 -9.00 -18.48
CA VAL A 638 -15.51 -10.32 -18.32
C VAL A 638 -16.53 -11.44 -18.31
N ILE A 639 -17.69 -11.23 -17.67
CA ILE A 639 -18.78 -12.23 -17.60
C ILE A 639 -19.16 -12.76 -19.00
N THR A 640 -19.19 -11.90 -20.02
CA THR A 640 -19.56 -12.31 -21.40
C THR A 640 -18.61 -13.32 -22.04
N LYS A 641 -17.40 -13.49 -21.49
CA LYS A 641 -16.40 -14.46 -21.95
C LYS A 641 -16.42 -15.76 -21.15
N LEU A 642 -17.15 -15.79 -20.03
CA LEU A 642 -17.26 -16.96 -19.17
C LEU A 642 -18.24 -17.98 -19.76
N LYS A 643 -18.12 -19.21 -19.29
CA LYS A 643 -19.03 -20.31 -19.64
C LYS A 643 -19.64 -20.86 -18.37
N ASP A 644 -20.78 -21.52 -18.54
CA ASP A 644 -21.37 -22.31 -17.47
C ASP A 644 -20.41 -23.39 -17.01
N GLY A 645 -20.44 -23.68 -15.72
CA GLY A 645 -19.60 -24.71 -15.13
C GLY A 645 -20.04 -25.07 -13.72
N SER A 646 -19.57 -26.21 -13.24
CA SER A 646 -19.86 -26.68 -11.89
C SER A 646 -18.68 -27.45 -11.35
N PHE A 647 -18.46 -27.37 -10.04
CA PHE A 647 -17.38 -28.07 -9.37
C PHE A 647 -17.78 -28.47 -7.96
N THR A 648 -17.28 -29.64 -7.53
CA THR A 648 -17.40 -30.11 -6.16
C THR A 648 -16.00 -30.34 -5.61
N LEU A 649 -15.66 -29.62 -4.54
CA LEU A 649 -14.38 -29.73 -3.86
C LEU A 649 -14.59 -30.46 -2.51
N PRO A 650 -13.97 -31.64 -2.30
CA PRO A 650 -13.96 -32.30 -1.00
C PRO A 650 -12.97 -31.63 -0.04
N LEU A 651 -13.28 -31.63 1.26
CA LEU A 651 -12.43 -31.15 2.34
C LEU A 651 -11.96 -32.32 3.22
N ASP A 652 -10.81 -32.17 3.87
CA ASP A 652 -10.20 -33.24 4.69
C ASP A 652 -11.05 -33.68 5.92
N ASN A 653 -11.99 -32.85 6.36
CA ASN A 653 -12.93 -33.16 7.44
C ASN A 653 -14.16 -33.97 6.95
N GLY A 654 -14.25 -34.28 5.66
CA GLY A 654 -15.34 -35.02 5.04
C GLY A 654 -16.49 -34.16 4.50
N ALA A 655 -16.45 -32.84 4.69
CA ALA A 655 -17.39 -31.92 4.07
C ALA A 655 -17.06 -31.69 2.59
N GLN A 656 -17.99 -31.07 1.85
CA GLN A 656 -17.79 -30.66 0.46
C GLN A 656 -18.35 -29.26 0.21
N ILE A 657 -17.69 -28.53 -0.69
CA ILE A 657 -18.21 -27.30 -1.28
C ILE A 657 -18.61 -27.61 -2.71
N GLN A 658 -19.87 -27.35 -3.04
CA GLN A 658 -20.39 -27.50 -4.39
C GLN A 658 -20.80 -26.12 -4.90
N VAL A 659 -20.38 -25.78 -6.12
CA VAL A 659 -20.75 -24.53 -6.77
C VAL A 659 -21.09 -24.77 -8.24
N ALA A 660 -22.16 -24.15 -8.70
CA ALA A 660 -22.53 -24.04 -10.10
C ALA A 660 -22.55 -22.56 -10.51
N ILE A 661 -21.95 -22.23 -11.65
CA ILE A 661 -21.94 -20.90 -12.22
C ILE A 661 -22.75 -20.94 -13.52
N ARG A 662 -23.78 -20.10 -13.61
CA ARG A 662 -24.65 -19.96 -14.79
C ARG A 662 -24.52 -18.55 -15.33
N VAL A 663 -24.10 -18.42 -16.58
CA VAL A 663 -23.80 -17.14 -17.23
C VAL A 663 -24.96 -16.71 -18.10
N ASP A 664 -25.50 -15.52 -17.84
CA ASP A 664 -26.42 -14.83 -18.75
C ASP A 664 -25.64 -13.79 -19.55
N ALA A 665 -25.27 -14.16 -20.78
CA ALA A 665 -24.52 -13.28 -21.68
C ALA A 665 -25.34 -12.06 -22.14
N ALA A 666 -26.67 -12.17 -22.21
CA ALA A 666 -27.54 -11.08 -22.65
C ALA A 666 -27.69 -10.02 -21.55
N ALA A 667 -27.91 -10.46 -20.31
CA ALA A 667 -27.95 -9.57 -19.14
C ALA A 667 -26.55 -9.19 -18.62
N ARG A 668 -25.49 -9.81 -19.16
CA ARG A 668 -24.09 -9.66 -18.72
C ARG A 668 -23.96 -9.88 -17.21
N SER A 669 -24.59 -10.95 -16.71
CA SER A 669 -24.65 -11.30 -15.29
C SER A 669 -24.36 -12.78 -15.08
N ALA A 670 -24.00 -13.16 -13.85
CA ALA A 670 -23.76 -14.56 -13.49
C ALA A 670 -24.51 -14.93 -12.20
N GLU A 671 -25.12 -16.10 -12.19
CA GLU A 671 -25.63 -16.74 -10.98
C GLU A 671 -24.58 -17.72 -10.45
N ILE A 672 -24.24 -17.60 -9.17
CA ILE A 672 -23.29 -18.45 -8.45
C ILE A 672 -24.07 -19.17 -7.36
N ASP A 673 -24.30 -20.46 -7.56
CA ASP A 673 -25.20 -21.28 -6.77
C ASP A 673 -24.43 -22.33 -5.97
N PHE A 674 -24.40 -22.17 -4.65
CA PHE A 674 -23.73 -23.09 -3.72
C PHE A 674 -24.63 -24.24 -3.24
N THR A 675 -25.80 -24.44 -3.85
CA THR A 675 -26.68 -25.57 -3.53
C THR A 675 -25.96 -26.92 -3.70
N GLY A 676 -26.04 -27.78 -2.68
CA GLY A 676 -25.32 -29.06 -2.61
C GLY A 676 -24.03 -29.01 -1.78
N THR A 677 -23.61 -27.82 -1.35
CA THR A 677 -22.60 -27.66 -0.29
C THR A 677 -23.10 -28.28 1.02
N SER A 678 -22.19 -28.89 1.79
CA SER A 678 -22.53 -29.59 3.03
C SER A 678 -23.34 -28.73 4.01
N PRO A 679 -24.23 -29.35 4.82
CA PRO A 679 -24.91 -28.67 5.91
C PRO A 679 -23.89 -28.10 6.91
N GLN A 680 -24.34 -27.23 7.80
CA GLN A 680 -23.52 -26.73 8.92
C GLN A 680 -22.82 -27.89 9.63
N GLN A 681 -21.52 -27.73 9.84
CA GLN A 681 -20.66 -28.71 10.48
C GLN A 681 -20.71 -28.55 12.00
N VAL A 682 -20.45 -29.64 12.71
CA VAL A 682 -20.29 -29.65 14.18
C VAL A 682 -18.89 -29.20 14.64
N ASN A 683 -18.04 -28.79 13.70
CA ASN A 683 -16.68 -28.30 13.92
C ASN A 683 -16.53 -26.88 13.32
N ASN A 684 -15.34 -26.29 13.45
CA ASN A 684 -15.06 -24.91 13.09
C ASN A 684 -14.85 -24.59 11.61
N PHE A 685 -15.09 -25.55 10.69
CA PHE A 685 -14.99 -25.34 9.24
C PHE A 685 -16.22 -24.62 8.65
N ASN A 686 -17.09 -24.08 9.50
CA ASN A 686 -18.17 -23.24 9.02
C ASN A 686 -17.62 -21.85 8.65
N ALA A 687 -17.88 -21.39 7.42
CA ALA A 687 -17.55 -20.04 6.97
C ALA A 687 -18.81 -19.16 7.03
N PRO A 688 -18.77 -17.99 7.69
CA PRO A 688 -19.85 -17.02 7.62
C PRO A 688 -20.12 -16.60 6.17
N THR A 689 -21.37 -16.21 5.88
CA THR A 689 -21.76 -15.74 4.55
C THR A 689 -20.87 -14.60 4.03
N ALA A 690 -20.41 -13.72 4.94
CA ALA A 690 -19.48 -12.65 4.62
C ALA A 690 -18.15 -13.16 4.01
N VAL A 691 -17.63 -14.31 4.48
CA VAL A 691 -16.42 -14.95 3.94
C VAL A 691 -16.68 -15.53 2.54
N CYS A 692 -17.84 -16.16 2.34
CA CYS A 692 -18.21 -16.69 1.02
C CYS A 692 -18.34 -15.56 -0.03
N MET A 693 -18.98 -14.45 0.34
CA MET A 693 -19.09 -13.28 -0.52
C MET A 693 -17.73 -12.65 -0.84
N ALA A 694 -16.79 -12.65 0.12
CA ALA A 694 -15.41 -12.21 -0.09
C ALA A 694 -14.68 -13.06 -1.13
N ALA A 695 -14.81 -14.39 -1.05
CA ALA A 695 -14.23 -15.32 -2.02
C ALA A 695 -14.80 -15.12 -3.43
N VAL A 696 -16.12 -14.92 -3.55
CA VAL A 696 -16.77 -14.59 -4.83
C VAL A 696 -16.22 -13.28 -5.40
N LEU A 697 -16.19 -12.20 -4.60
CA LEU A 697 -15.66 -10.91 -5.02
C LEU A 697 -14.21 -11.01 -5.50
N TYR A 698 -13.37 -11.72 -4.75
CA TYR A 698 -11.98 -11.94 -5.12
C TYR A 698 -11.84 -12.69 -6.45
N VAL A 699 -12.51 -13.82 -6.63
CA VAL A 699 -12.41 -14.61 -7.87
C VAL A 699 -12.86 -13.78 -9.07
N PHE A 700 -14.00 -13.10 -9.00
CA PHE A 700 -14.45 -12.30 -10.14
C PHE A 700 -13.54 -11.09 -10.42
N ARG A 701 -12.87 -10.55 -9.40
CA ARG A 701 -11.87 -9.50 -9.59
C ARG A 701 -10.63 -10.01 -10.33
N THR A 702 -10.13 -11.20 -10.00
CA THR A 702 -8.90 -11.74 -10.62
C THR A 702 -9.10 -12.11 -12.09
N LEU A 703 -10.33 -12.32 -12.53
CA LEU A 703 -10.66 -12.51 -13.95
C LEU A 703 -10.63 -11.21 -14.76
N VAL A 704 -10.66 -10.06 -14.08
CA VAL A 704 -10.53 -8.75 -14.71
C VAL A 704 -9.05 -8.41 -14.83
N ASP A 705 -8.51 -8.56 -16.04
CA ASP A 705 -7.15 -8.13 -16.43
C ASP A 705 -7.12 -6.60 -16.61
N ASP A 706 -7.44 -5.90 -15.52
CA ASP A 706 -7.52 -4.46 -15.46
C ASP A 706 -7.29 -3.96 -14.02
N ASP A 707 -6.75 -2.76 -13.85
CA ASP A 707 -6.54 -2.11 -12.56
C ASP A 707 -7.82 -1.39 -12.10
N ILE A 708 -8.84 -2.16 -11.72
CA ILE A 708 -10.09 -1.62 -11.17
C ILE A 708 -10.07 -1.64 -9.63
N PRO A 709 -10.65 -0.62 -8.97
CA PRO A 709 -10.87 -0.63 -7.52
C PRO A 709 -11.66 -1.86 -7.14
N LEU A 710 -11.27 -2.49 -6.05
CA LEU A 710 -12.09 -3.51 -5.47
C LEU A 710 -13.12 -2.88 -4.53
N ASN A 711 -14.35 -2.78 -5.03
CA ASN A 711 -15.46 -2.15 -4.32
C ASN A 711 -16.76 -2.97 -4.49
N ALA A 712 -17.85 -2.51 -3.88
CA ALA A 712 -19.13 -3.23 -3.91
C ALA A 712 -19.76 -3.32 -5.33
N GLY A 713 -19.33 -2.49 -6.27
CA GLY A 713 -19.76 -2.53 -7.67
C GLY A 713 -19.49 -3.86 -8.36
N CYS A 714 -18.38 -4.52 -8.04
CA CYS A 714 -18.02 -5.84 -8.58
C CYS A 714 -19.03 -6.94 -8.29
N LEU A 715 -19.84 -6.79 -7.23
CA LEU A 715 -20.86 -7.78 -6.83
C LEU A 715 -22.23 -7.52 -7.49
N LYS A 716 -22.49 -6.30 -7.99
CA LYS A 716 -23.79 -5.94 -8.59
C LYS A 716 -24.23 -6.85 -9.75
N PRO A 717 -23.35 -7.34 -10.66
CA PRO A 717 -23.77 -8.23 -11.74
C PRO A 717 -23.84 -9.71 -11.33
N LEU A 718 -23.62 -10.02 -10.05
CA LEU A 718 -23.52 -11.38 -9.54
C LEU A 718 -24.69 -11.69 -8.61
N LYS A 719 -25.43 -12.75 -8.91
CA LYS A 719 -26.45 -13.30 -8.02
C LYS A 719 -25.86 -14.49 -7.28
N VAL A 720 -25.61 -14.34 -5.98
CA VAL A 720 -25.01 -15.40 -5.16
C VAL A 720 -26.10 -16.09 -4.33
N ILE A 721 -26.20 -17.41 -4.44
CA ILE A 721 -27.15 -18.24 -3.70
C ILE A 721 -26.37 -19.11 -2.72
N ILE A 722 -26.57 -18.87 -1.42
CA ILE A 722 -25.94 -19.62 -0.35
C ILE A 722 -27.04 -20.24 0.51
N PRO A 723 -27.20 -21.57 0.54
CA PRO A 723 -28.27 -22.22 1.30
C PRO A 723 -28.17 -21.91 2.79
N ALA A 724 -29.27 -21.47 3.41
CA ALA A 724 -29.33 -21.23 4.85
C ALA A 724 -29.08 -22.53 5.64
N GLY A 725 -28.28 -22.45 6.70
CA GLY A 725 -27.90 -23.62 7.51
C GLY A 725 -26.89 -24.55 6.83
N SER A 726 -26.29 -24.14 5.71
CA SER A 726 -25.09 -24.78 5.15
C SER A 726 -23.84 -24.36 5.91
N MET A 727 -22.72 -25.05 5.69
CA MET A 727 -21.43 -24.63 6.26
C MET A 727 -20.96 -23.25 5.76
N LEU A 728 -21.57 -22.67 4.71
CA LEU A 728 -21.26 -21.34 4.19
C LEU A 728 -22.27 -20.26 4.66
N ASN A 729 -23.29 -20.67 5.41
CA ASN A 729 -24.26 -19.80 6.06
C ASN A 729 -24.70 -20.45 7.39
N PRO A 730 -23.76 -20.57 8.35
CA PRO A 730 -24.01 -21.22 9.62
C PRO A 730 -24.88 -20.34 10.53
N ASN A 731 -25.72 -21.00 11.34
CA ASN A 731 -26.49 -20.37 12.40
C ASN A 731 -25.67 -20.34 13.71
N PRO A 732 -25.88 -19.34 14.57
CA PRO A 732 -25.36 -19.37 15.94
C PRO A 732 -25.82 -20.64 16.69
N PRO A 733 -25.00 -21.21 17.58
CA PRO A 733 -23.68 -20.76 18.04
C PRO A 733 -22.49 -21.51 17.38
N ALA A 734 -22.59 -21.90 16.11
CA ALA A 734 -21.55 -22.68 15.43
C ALA A 734 -20.16 -22.02 15.48
N SER A 735 -19.11 -22.79 15.75
CA SER A 735 -17.71 -22.35 15.60
C SER A 735 -17.38 -22.05 14.13
N VAL A 736 -16.53 -21.05 13.88
CA VAL A 736 -16.25 -20.54 12.52
C VAL A 736 -14.79 -20.21 12.22
N VAL A 737 -13.86 -20.39 13.17
CA VAL A 737 -12.50 -19.86 13.01
C VAL A 737 -11.79 -20.43 11.77
N ALA A 738 -11.95 -21.73 11.47
CA ALA A 738 -11.39 -22.35 10.26
C ALA A 738 -12.16 -21.97 8.97
N GLY A 739 -13.35 -21.40 9.11
CA GLY A 739 -14.13 -20.81 8.03
C GLY A 739 -13.38 -19.71 7.28
N ASN A 740 -12.82 -18.75 8.04
CA ASN A 740 -12.09 -17.62 7.49
C ASN A 740 -10.75 -18.03 6.85
N VAL A 741 -10.06 -19.01 7.43
CA VAL A 741 -8.64 -19.25 7.12
C VAL A 741 -8.36 -20.52 6.32
N ASP A 742 -9.30 -21.46 6.23
CA ASP A 742 -9.17 -22.69 5.45
C ASP A 742 -10.31 -22.83 4.44
N THR A 743 -11.55 -22.77 4.93
CA THR A 743 -12.73 -22.95 4.08
C THR A 743 -12.82 -21.88 2.99
N SER A 744 -12.43 -20.64 3.29
CA SER A 744 -12.37 -19.53 2.32
C SER A 744 -11.47 -19.83 1.10
N SER A 745 -10.31 -20.45 1.33
CA SER A 745 -9.39 -20.91 0.28
C SER A 745 -10.02 -22.03 -0.55
N CYS A 746 -10.75 -22.95 0.11
CA CYS A 746 -11.52 -23.99 -0.56
C CYS A 746 -12.65 -23.43 -1.43
N ILE A 747 -13.42 -22.43 -0.95
CA ILE A 747 -14.46 -21.76 -1.75
C ILE A 747 -13.84 -21.16 -3.01
N THR A 748 -12.70 -20.48 -2.86
CA THR A 748 -11.98 -19.85 -3.97
C THR A 748 -11.53 -20.88 -5.01
N ASN A 749 -10.93 -21.98 -4.57
CA ASN A 749 -10.53 -23.08 -5.45
C ASN A 749 -11.74 -23.74 -6.14
N ALA A 750 -12.87 -23.94 -5.44
CA ALA A 750 -14.08 -24.50 -6.03
C ALA A 750 -14.65 -23.58 -7.14
N LEU A 751 -14.62 -22.26 -6.93
CA LEU A 751 -15.02 -21.27 -7.94
C LEU A 751 -14.11 -21.33 -9.17
N TYR A 752 -12.78 -21.35 -9.00
CA TYR A 752 -11.85 -21.50 -10.13
C TYR A 752 -12.01 -22.85 -10.84
N GLY A 753 -12.30 -23.91 -10.09
CA GLY A 753 -12.64 -25.22 -10.60
C GLY A 753 -13.87 -25.18 -11.52
N ALA A 754 -14.93 -24.48 -11.09
CA ALA A 754 -16.16 -24.32 -11.88
C ALA A 754 -15.95 -23.45 -13.12
N LEU A 755 -15.12 -22.40 -13.03
CA LEU A 755 -14.78 -21.54 -14.15
C LEU A 755 -13.83 -22.21 -15.17
N GLY A 756 -13.05 -23.19 -14.73
CA GLY A 756 -12.09 -23.91 -15.59
C GLY A 756 -10.89 -23.07 -16.02
N VAL A 757 -10.57 -21.96 -15.32
CA VAL A 757 -9.57 -20.97 -15.75
C VAL A 757 -8.15 -21.23 -15.22
N MET A 758 -8.01 -21.91 -14.08
CA MET A 758 -6.72 -22.23 -13.46
C MET A 758 -6.83 -23.49 -12.58
N ALA A 759 -5.69 -24.14 -12.34
CA ALA A 759 -5.57 -25.21 -11.34
C ALA A 759 -5.65 -24.64 -9.92
N ALA A 760 -5.90 -25.51 -8.93
CA ALA A 760 -6.01 -25.08 -7.55
C ALA A 760 -4.65 -24.67 -6.97
N SER A 761 -4.65 -23.64 -6.14
CA SER A 761 -3.55 -23.41 -5.18
C SER A 761 -3.76 -24.29 -3.94
N GLN A 762 -2.82 -24.27 -3.00
CA GLN A 762 -3.00 -24.91 -1.70
C GLN A 762 -4.37 -24.55 -1.08
N CYS A 763 -5.14 -25.56 -0.67
CA CYS A 763 -6.51 -25.39 -0.17
C CYS A 763 -6.58 -24.89 1.28
N THR A 764 -5.56 -24.15 1.72
CA THR A 764 -5.31 -23.83 3.13
C THR A 764 -4.38 -22.63 3.23
N MET A 765 -4.45 -21.89 4.34
CA MET A 765 -3.42 -20.92 4.72
C MET A 765 -2.38 -21.51 5.71
N ASN A 766 -2.49 -22.80 6.07
CA ASN A 766 -1.66 -23.48 7.07
C ASN A 766 -1.55 -22.66 8.36
N ASN A 767 -2.67 -22.47 9.05
CA ASN A 767 -2.77 -21.60 10.20
C ASN A 767 -2.09 -22.24 11.40
N PHE A 768 -0.90 -21.75 11.72
CA PHE A 768 -0.12 -22.21 12.84
C PHE A 768 -0.24 -21.21 13.98
N THR A 769 -0.70 -21.70 15.13
CA THR A 769 -0.72 -20.94 16.38
C THR A 769 0.07 -21.64 17.45
N PHE A 770 0.67 -20.86 18.32
CA PHE A 770 1.23 -21.40 19.54
C PHE A 770 1.25 -20.37 20.65
N GLY A 771 1.36 -20.85 21.88
CA GLY A 771 1.56 -19.97 23.01
C GLY A 771 1.35 -20.62 24.35
N ASN A 772 1.28 -19.77 25.37
CA ASN A 772 0.97 -20.09 26.75
C ASN A 772 0.27 -18.88 27.40
N ALA A 773 0.26 -18.80 28.74
CA ALA A 773 -0.33 -17.67 29.45
C ALA A 773 0.35 -16.32 29.17
N ARG A 774 1.62 -16.32 28.75
CA ARG A 774 2.43 -15.12 28.52
C ARG A 774 2.58 -14.75 27.05
N HIS A 775 2.73 -15.75 26.20
CA HIS A 775 3.02 -15.57 24.77
C HIS A 775 1.86 -16.11 23.92
N GLN A 776 1.45 -15.38 22.90
CA GLN A 776 0.44 -15.80 21.93
C GLN A 776 0.91 -15.42 20.53
N TYR A 777 0.97 -16.39 19.63
CA TYR A 777 1.43 -16.20 18.26
C TYR A 777 0.49 -16.87 17.26
N TYR A 778 0.30 -16.20 16.13
CA TYR A 778 -0.47 -16.68 14.98
C TYR A 778 0.29 -16.38 13.68
N GLU A 779 0.33 -17.36 12.78
CA GLU A 779 0.92 -17.26 11.45
C GLU A 779 0.18 -18.08 10.40
N THR A 780 -0.03 -17.50 9.22
CA THR A 780 -0.38 -18.25 7.99
C THR A 780 0.90 -18.61 7.25
N ILE A 781 1.07 -19.87 6.84
CA ILE A 781 2.28 -20.34 6.16
C ILE A 781 1.99 -20.59 4.68
N SER A 782 2.83 -20.02 3.82
CA SER A 782 2.68 -20.08 2.36
C SER A 782 3.00 -21.48 1.78
N GLY A 783 2.53 -21.72 0.56
CA GLY A 783 2.70 -22.99 -0.15
C GLY A 783 2.60 -22.82 -1.65
N GLY A 784 2.23 -23.88 -2.35
CA GLY A 784 2.20 -23.86 -3.82
C GLY A 784 0.95 -23.18 -4.39
N SER A 785 1.14 -22.25 -5.32
CA SER A 785 0.05 -21.69 -6.14
C SER A 785 -0.26 -22.56 -7.36
N GLY A 786 -1.51 -22.51 -7.82
CA GLY A 786 -1.97 -23.25 -9.01
C GLY A 786 -1.41 -22.69 -10.31
N ALA A 787 -1.13 -23.56 -11.27
CA ALA A 787 -0.75 -23.18 -12.62
C ALA A 787 -1.96 -22.79 -13.49
N GLY A 788 -1.72 -22.06 -14.57
CA GLY A 788 -2.75 -21.69 -15.53
C GLY A 788 -2.25 -21.73 -16.97
N ASN A 789 -3.13 -21.38 -17.91
CA ASN A 789 -2.78 -21.39 -19.33
C ASN A 789 -1.77 -20.27 -19.66
N GLY A 790 -0.49 -20.63 -19.80
CA GLY A 790 0.58 -19.69 -20.12
C GLY A 790 1.53 -19.39 -18.96
N PHE A 791 1.31 -19.97 -17.77
CA PHE A 791 2.13 -19.68 -16.59
C PHE A 791 2.21 -20.84 -15.59
N ASN A 792 3.40 -21.03 -15.01
CA ASN A 792 3.63 -21.94 -13.89
C ASN A 792 3.11 -21.33 -12.58
N GLY A 793 2.80 -22.19 -11.61
CA GLY A 793 2.57 -21.78 -10.24
C GLY A 793 3.86 -21.30 -9.57
N THR A 794 3.75 -20.25 -8.77
CA THR A 794 4.81 -19.76 -7.87
C THR A 794 4.89 -20.61 -6.61
N SER A 795 6.12 -20.94 -6.20
CA SER A 795 6.40 -21.75 -5.00
C SER A 795 6.42 -20.91 -3.73
N VAL A 796 5.93 -21.47 -2.62
CA VAL A 796 6.00 -20.87 -1.26
C VAL A 796 5.47 -19.43 -1.20
N VAL A 797 4.33 -19.16 -1.84
CA VAL A 797 3.67 -17.85 -1.88
C VAL A 797 2.31 -17.89 -1.18
N GLN A 798 1.89 -16.78 -0.58
CA GLN A 798 0.51 -16.66 -0.11
C GLN A 798 -0.44 -16.66 -1.30
N THR A 799 -1.61 -17.26 -1.14
CA THR A 799 -2.59 -17.40 -2.22
C THR A 799 -3.98 -17.05 -1.74
N HIS A 800 -4.80 -16.57 -2.66
CA HIS A 800 -6.24 -16.41 -2.47
C HIS A 800 -6.61 -15.47 -1.33
N MET A 801 -7.05 -16.03 -0.20
CA MET A 801 -7.73 -15.29 0.87
C MET A 801 -6.76 -14.63 1.86
N THR A 802 -5.45 -14.72 1.62
CA THR A 802 -4.40 -14.06 2.41
C THR A 802 -3.30 -13.50 1.51
N ASN A 803 -2.72 -12.39 1.94
CA ASN A 803 -1.49 -11.80 1.38
C ASN A 803 -0.56 -11.32 2.51
N SER A 804 -0.67 -11.94 3.68
CA SER A 804 0.10 -11.54 4.86
C SER A 804 1.57 -11.88 4.68
N ARG A 805 2.45 -11.11 5.33
CA ARG A 805 3.87 -11.44 5.38
C ARG A 805 4.09 -12.58 6.37
N LEU A 806 5.17 -13.35 6.14
CA LEU A 806 5.71 -14.18 7.21
C LEU A 806 6.25 -13.26 8.31
N THR A 807 6.28 -13.73 9.55
CA THR A 807 7.04 -13.02 10.59
C THR A 807 8.52 -13.17 10.28
N ASP A 808 9.25 -12.06 10.27
CA ASP A 808 10.70 -12.08 10.11
C ASP A 808 11.32 -13.04 11.16
N PRO A 809 12.23 -13.95 10.78
CA PRO A 809 12.82 -14.91 11.72
C PRO A 809 13.46 -14.26 12.95
N GLU A 810 14.14 -13.12 12.80
CA GLU A 810 14.77 -12.44 13.93
C GLU A 810 13.71 -11.87 14.87
N VAL A 811 12.64 -11.27 14.32
CA VAL A 811 11.51 -10.76 15.12
C VAL A 811 10.78 -11.91 15.84
N LEU A 812 10.59 -13.04 15.16
CA LEU A 812 9.97 -14.24 15.73
C LEU A 812 10.76 -14.76 16.93
N GLU A 813 12.06 -14.99 16.76
CA GLU A 813 12.94 -15.51 17.82
C GLU A 813 13.17 -14.50 18.94
N PHE A 814 13.11 -13.20 18.64
CA PHE A 814 13.23 -12.14 19.63
C PHE A 814 11.98 -12.02 20.52
N ARG A 815 10.79 -12.07 19.91
CA ARG A 815 9.52 -11.86 20.64
C ARG A 815 8.97 -13.12 21.30
N PHE A 816 9.35 -14.30 20.81
CA PHE A 816 8.79 -15.57 21.26
C PHE A 816 9.91 -16.56 21.56
N PRO A 817 9.78 -17.37 22.64
CA PRO A 817 10.78 -18.37 22.99
C PRO A 817 10.67 -19.62 22.09
N VAL A 818 10.95 -19.40 20.81
CA VAL A 818 11.05 -20.40 19.75
C VAL A 818 12.29 -20.10 18.89
N ARG A 819 12.72 -21.08 18.11
CA ARG A 819 13.78 -20.93 17.11
C ARG A 819 13.30 -21.46 15.76
N LEU A 820 13.43 -20.68 14.69
CA LEU A 820 13.17 -21.14 13.34
C LEU A 820 14.40 -21.91 12.85
N GLU A 821 14.31 -23.24 12.80
CA GLU A 821 15.44 -24.06 12.36
C GLU A 821 15.66 -23.98 10.85
N SER A 822 14.57 -24.01 10.08
CA SER A 822 14.60 -23.86 8.63
C SER A 822 13.24 -23.48 8.05
N TYR A 823 13.27 -22.86 6.87
CA TYR A 823 12.11 -22.70 6.00
C TYR A 823 12.51 -22.89 4.53
N ASP A 824 12.29 -24.10 4.00
CA ASP A 824 12.84 -24.55 2.73
C ASP A 824 11.75 -24.81 1.68
N ILE A 825 12.08 -24.70 0.39
CA ILE A 825 11.16 -25.11 -0.69
C ILE A 825 11.07 -26.64 -0.74
N ARG A 826 9.86 -27.19 -0.68
CA ARG A 826 9.56 -28.62 -0.80
C ARG A 826 9.59 -29.06 -2.27
N GLN A 827 10.78 -29.26 -2.82
CA GLN A 827 10.99 -29.54 -4.24
C GLN A 827 10.18 -30.76 -4.74
N GLY A 828 9.56 -30.61 -5.91
CA GLY A 828 8.77 -31.65 -6.55
C GLY A 828 7.38 -31.87 -5.97
N SER A 829 6.91 -30.99 -5.07
CA SER A 829 5.56 -31.06 -4.51
C SER A 829 4.49 -30.47 -5.41
N GLY A 830 4.85 -29.60 -6.36
CA GLY A 830 3.93 -29.04 -7.35
C GLY A 830 3.42 -30.09 -8.35
N GLY A 831 2.15 -29.98 -8.73
CA GLY A 831 1.51 -30.87 -9.70
C GLY A 831 2.10 -30.69 -11.10
N LYS A 832 2.28 -31.79 -11.83
CA LYS A 832 2.84 -31.78 -13.18
C LYS A 832 1.81 -31.36 -14.22
N GLY A 833 2.27 -30.73 -15.28
CA GLY A 833 1.48 -30.36 -16.44
C GLY A 833 2.37 -29.72 -17.48
N GLN A 834 1.78 -29.25 -18.59
CA GLN A 834 2.49 -28.35 -19.50
C GLN A 834 3.03 -27.12 -18.73
N TRP A 835 2.22 -26.65 -17.79
CA TRP A 835 2.61 -25.68 -16.77
C TRP A 835 2.56 -26.35 -15.40
N THR A 836 3.65 -26.26 -14.66
CA THR A 836 3.81 -26.93 -13.36
C THR A 836 3.23 -26.08 -12.24
N GLY A 837 2.52 -26.71 -11.30
CA GLY A 837 2.09 -26.07 -10.07
C GLY A 837 3.28 -25.65 -9.19
N GLY A 838 3.08 -24.66 -8.34
CA GLY A 838 4.11 -24.21 -7.40
C GLY A 838 4.41 -25.25 -6.33
N ASN A 839 5.66 -25.31 -5.87
CA ASN A 839 6.03 -26.16 -4.74
C ASN A 839 5.56 -25.56 -3.41
N GLY A 840 5.18 -26.42 -2.47
CA GLY A 840 5.03 -26.07 -1.06
C GLY A 840 6.37 -25.81 -0.39
N GLY A 841 6.34 -25.59 0.93
CA GLY A 841 7.51 -25.35 1.77
C GLY A 841 7.56 -26.29 2.98
N VAL A 842 8.71 -26.36 3.64
CA VAL A 842 8.93 -27.09 4.89
C VAL A 842 9.39 -26.11 5.96
N ARG A 843 8.56 -25.85 6.97
CA ARG A 843 8.87 -24.92 8.08
C ARG A 843 9.07 -25.71 9.37
N ARG A 844 10.18 -25.47 10.07
CA ARG A 844 10.57 -26.21 11.29
C ARG A 844 10.80 -25.23 12.44
N VAL A 845 9.93 -25.26 13.45
CA VAL A 845 9.97 -24.34 14.61
C VAL A 845 10.25 -25.14 15.89
N ARG A 846 11.39 -24.88 16.52
CA ARG A 846 11.78 -25.46 17.81
C ARG A 846 11.25 -24.61 18.96
N PHE A 847 10.67 -25.26 19.96
CA PHE A 847 10.16 -24.59 21.15
C PHE A 847 11.25 -24.52 22.23
N LEU A 848 11.39 -23.36 22.88
CA LEU A 848 12.36 -23.14 23.96
C LEU A 848 11.67 -23.05 25.34
N GLU A 849 10.34 -22.95 25.35
CA GLU A 849 9.50 -23.03 26.54
C GLU A 849 8.33 -23.99 26.31
N ALA A 850 7.70 -24.44 27.41
CA ALA A 850 6.47 -25.21 27.33
C ALA A 850 5.31 -24.37 26.78
N MET A 851 4.62 -24.90 25.77
CA MET A 851 3.53 -24.22 25.06
C MET A 851 2.53 -25.21 24.48
N THR A 852 1.33 -24.72 24.18
CA THR A 852 0.38 -25.41 23.31
C THR A 852 0.61 -24.91 21.88
N ALA A 853 0.83 -25.82 20.93
CA ALA A 853 0.84 -25.54 19.50
C ALA A 853 -0.43 -26.09 18.85
N SER A 854 -0.97 -25.39 17.88
CA SER A 854 -2.18 -25.79 17.13
C SER A 854 -2.02 -25.48 15.65
N ILE A 855 -2.56 -26.35 14.81
CA ILE A 855 -2.64 -26.14 13.37
C ILE A 855 -4.06 -26.37 12.88
N LEU A 856 -4.55 -25.39 12.13
CA LEU A 856 -5.75 -25.47 11.32
C LEU A 856 -5.32 -25.53 9.86
N SER A 857 -5.62 -26.65 9.21
CA SER A 857 -5.19 -26.83 7.83
C SER A 857 -6.00 -27.87 7.05
N ASN A 858 -6.10 -27.64 5.74
CA ASN A 858 -6.67 -28.57 4.77
C ASN A 858 -5.58 -29.05 3.79
N GLY A 859 -5.91 -29.93 2.85
CA GLY A 859 -4.97 -30.39 1.83
C GLY A 859 -3.93 -31.41 2.31
N ARG A 860 -4.23 -32.15 3.38
CA ARG A 860 -3.49 -33.30 3.92
C ARG A 860 -4.07 -34.63 3.42
N LYS A 861 -5.35 -34.67 3.03
CA LYS A 861 -5.97 -35.86 2.39
C LYS A 861 -6.24 -35.63 0.91
N HIS A 862 -6.70 -34.43 0.53
CA HIS A 862 -6.97 -34.06 -0.86
C HIS A 862 -5.96 -33.04 -1.39
N GLY A 863 -5.12 -33.43 -2.36
CA GLY A 863 -4.17 -32.52 -3.00
C GLY A 863 -4.85 -31.40 -3.81
N ALA A 864 -4.14 -30.30 -4.04
CA ALA A 864 -4.64 -29.21 -4.90
C ALA A 864 -4.86 -29.73 -6.33
N PHE A 865 -6.11 -29.76 -6.80
CA PHE A 865 -6.45 -30.37 -8.10
C PHE A 865 -5.73 -29.68 -9.27
N GLY A 866 -5.34 -30.48 -10.27
CA GLY A 866 -4.86 -29.98 -11.56
C GLY A 866 -6.01 -29.61 -12.50
N MET A 867 -5.71 -28.87 -13.57
CA MET A 867 -6.69 -28.38 -14.54
C MET A 867 -6.28 -28.73 -15.97
N ALA A 868 -7.26 -28.91 -16.86
CA ALA A 868 -7.04 -29.20 -18.28
C ALA A 868 -6.08 -30.39 -18.56
N GLY A 869 -6.10 -31.40 -17.69
CA GLY A 869 -5.23 -32.59 -17.79
C GLY A 869 -3.93 -32.53 -16.99
N GLY A 870 -3.69 -31.45 -16.23
CA GLY A 870 -2.60 -31.40 -15.24
C GLY A 870 -2.88 -32.26 -14.01
N GLU A 871 -1.81 -32.69 -13.34
CA GLU A 871 -1.85 -33.49 -12.12
C GLU A 871 -2.07 -32.62 -10.88
N ALA A 872 -2.59 -33.24 -9.82
CA ALA A 872 -2.75 -32.58 -8.53
C ALA A 872 -1.38 -32.34 -7.85
N GLY A 873 -1.28 -31.27 -7.07
CA GLY A 873 -0.15 -31.04 -6.17
C GLY A 873 -0.13 -32.06 -5.03
N GLN A 874 1.05 -32.34 -4.49
CA GLN A 874 1.20 -33.21 -3.33
C GLN A 874 0.53 -32.62 -2.09
N VAL A 875 -0.06 -33.48 -1.27
CA VAL A 875 -0.63 -33.10 0.03
C VAL A 875 0.44 -32.58 1.00
N GLY A 876 -0.01 -31.78 1.97
CA GLY A 876 0.79 -31.34 3.11
C GLY A 876 0.93 -32.41 4.19
N ILE A 877 1.82 -32.18 5.16
CA ILE A 877 2.09 -33.07 6.30
C ILE A 877 2.33 -32.20 7.54
N ASN A 878 1.71 -32.58 8.66
CA ASN A 878 1.95 -31.97 9.96
C ASN A 878 2.68 -32.98 10.84
N ARG A 879 3.78 -32.57 11.49
CA ARG A 879 4.63 -33.48 12.25
C ARG A 879 5.17 -32.83 13.51
N LEU A 880 5.28 -33.63 14.56
CA LEU A 880 5.94 -33.28 15.80
C LEU A 880 7.19 -34.13 15.98
N VAL A 881 8.34 -33.49 16.12
CA VAL A 881 9.62 -34.14 16.44
C VAL A 881 9.95 -33.82 17.89
N ARG A 882 9.88 -34.82 18.75
CA ARG A 882 10.19 -34.71 20.18
C ARG A 882 11.69 -34.52 20.40
N ALA A 883 12.06 -33.93 21.53
CA ALA A 883 13.46 -33.73 21.91
C ALA A 883 14.29 -35.03 21.97
N ASP A 884 13.64 -36.19 22.21
CA ASP A 884 14.25 -37.52 22.20
C ASP A 884 14.42 -38.13 20.79
N GLY A 885 14.02 -37.42 19.74
CA GLY A 885 14.05 -37.84 18.34
C GLY A 885 12.81 -38.60 17.86
N ARG A 886 11.84 -38.89 18.74
CA ARG A 886 10.58 -39.53 18.35
C ARG A 886 9.78 -38.60 17.44
N THR A 887 9.23 -39.16 16.37
CA THR A 887 8.42 -38.43 15.40
C THR A 887 6.97 -38.88 15.45
N GLU A 888 6.06 -37.94 15.59
CA GLU A 888 4.60 -38.14 15.61
C GLU A 888 4.00 -37.40 14.41
N GLU A 889 3.32 -38.13 13.50
CA GLU A 889 2.55 -37.49 12.42
C GLU A 889 1.17 -37.08 12.97
N LEU A 890 0.75 -35.87 12.64
CA LEU A 890 -0.50 -35.27 13.10
C LEU A 890 -1.51 -35.22 11.95
N ASP A 891 -2.81 -35.22 12.29
CA ASP A 891 -3.88 -35.04 11.29
C ASP A 891 -3.88 -33.60 10.71
N HIS A 892 -4.76 -33.34 9.75
CA HIS A 892 -4.93 -32.04 9.09
C HIS A 892 -5.18 -30.89 10.08
N ASN A 893 -5.99 -31.13 11.11
CA ASN A 893 -6.07 -30.24 12.28
C ASN A 893 -5.50 -30.95 13.49
N ALA A 894 -4.66 -30.25 14.25
CA ALA A 894 -4.03 -30.84 15.41
C ALA A 894 -3.74 -29.81 16.50
N GLN A 895 -3.68 -30.31 17.73
CA GLN A 895 -3.19 -29.60 18.90
C GLN A 895 -2.16 -30.49 19.59
N ALA A 896 -1.05 -29.89 20.03
CA ALA A 896 0.00 -30.60 20.74
C ALA A 896 0.56 -29.74 21.87
N GLU A 897 0.85 -30.40 23.00
CA GLU A 897 1.68 -29.82 24.05
C GLU A 897 3.15 -30.00 23.68
N MET A 898 3.87 -28.90 23.65
CA MET A 898 5.27 -28.78 23.26
C MET A 898 6.13 -28.64 24.50
N ALA A 899 7.16 -29.46 24.62
CA ALA A 899 8.21 -29.29 25.62
C ALA A 899 9.40 -28.49 25.04
N PRO A 900 10.24 -27.87 25.89
CA PRO A 900 11.50 -27.30 25.42
C PRO A 900 12.34 -28.34 24.66
N GLY A 901 12.76 -27.99 23.45
CA GLY A 901 13.48 -28.88 22.54
C GLY A 901 12.59 -29.62 21.53
N ASP A 902 11.27 -29.65 21.69
CA ASP A 902 10.37 -30.20 20.67
C ASP A 902 10.33 -29.29 19.43
N VAL A 903 10.10 -29.87 18.25
CA VAL A 903 10.00 -29.17 16.96
C VAL A 903 8.66 -29.46 16.31
N PHE A 904 7.92 -28.42 15.94
CA PHE A 904 6.75 -28.53 15.09
C PHE A 904 7.18 -28.33 13.62
N GLU A 905 6.91 -29.32 12.78
CA GLU A 905 7.32 -29.37 11.37
C GLU A 905 6.09 -29.39 10.46
N ILE A 906 6.03 -28.43 9.52
CA ILE A 906 4.89 -28.22 8.63
C ILE A 906 5.38 -28.31 7.19
N HIS A 907 4.88 -29.30 6.45
CA HIS A 907 5.05 -29.42 5.01
C HIS A 907 3.78 -28.87 4.36
N THR A 908 3.86 -27.73 3.69
CA THR A 908 2.70 -27.14 3.04
C THR A 908 2.40 -27.83 1.69
N PRO A 909 1.13 -27.85 1.25
CA PRO A 909 0.76 -28.48 -0.01
C PRO A 909 1.40 -27.80 -1.23
N GLY A 910 1.61 -28.56 -2.30
CA GLY A 910 1.91 -28.02 -3.62
C GLY A 910 0.64 -27.55 -4.35
N GLY A 911 0.80 -26.70 -5.36
CA GLY A 911 -0.29 -26.28 -6.25
C GLY A 911 -0.52 -27.29 -7.38
N GLY A 912 -1.70 -27.27 -8.00
CA GLY A 912 -2.03 -28.13 -9.14
C GLY A 912 -1.36 -27.69 -10.44
N GLY A 913 -1.07 -28.66 -11.32
CA GLY A 913 -0.55 -28.41 -12.67
C GLY A 913 -1.65 -28.07 -13.68
N TYR A 914 -1.26 -27.50 -14.82
CA TYR A 914 -2.17 -27.12 -15.90
C TYR A 914 -1.72 -27.72 -17.24
N GLY A 915 -2.67 -28.34 -17.96
CA GLY A 915 -2.39 -28.97 -19.25
C GLY A 915 -1.71 -30.33 -19.11
N LYS A 916 -1.84 -31.17 -20.14
CA LYS A 916 -1.16 -32.48 -20.17
C LYS A 916 0.36 -32.29 -20.33
N ALA A 917 1.13 -32.93 -19.46
CA ALA A 917 2.60 -32.89 -19.44
C ALA A 917 3.25 -33.51 -20.68
#